data_AF-A0A2S6NC89-F1
#
_entry.id   AF-A0A2S6NC89-F1
#
_cell.length_a   1.000
_cell.length_b   1.000
_cell.length_c   1.000
_cell.angle_alpha   90.00
_cell.angle_beta   90.00
_cell.angle_gamma   90.00
#
_symmetry.space_group_name_H-M   'P 1'
#
loop_
_entity.id
_entity.type
_entity.pdbx_description
1 polymer ?
#
loop_
_entity_poly.entity_id
_entity_poly.type
_entity_poly.pdbx_seq_one_letter_code
_entity_poly.pdbx_strand_id
1 'polypeptide(L)'
;MAVTNGRTITTSVTGPVVLRSTDNPLTITPTGKVTSTGKGVDGVDAPSGTTWTIGNSGTVTSAAGYGIKLGGSGSVTNSGFISGIDGLGLNAGGNVTIAAGGSISATGTVGGGLSVGAGIYVTGASGSITNKGTINGGAYGVGLGRGGSVTNTSAILGGEDGVITQGGLGTIVNSGRVIASVDDGVAEFSGGTVTNNAGGTIAATGTKGAGVFITGASGTVTNAGGITGAQTGILMTAGGLVSNTGSIKGTSAAVFFSNTAGSIVNSGSLNATGAAGADLEAGGSVQNNAKASIAASLFGIFITGATGSVANSGIISGSTYDGVALGVGGSVTNAAGASITGGSSGVYAEYKGAGTVTNTGTISGNSAGIDFGDGGGITNNTGGLITGGTGIFTSGAAGTVSNSGTVKGTSSIGVELADGGNITNVATATISGGVSGIFSAGQLVTLNNAGSISGAGGAGADLEAGAIVTNSAGASISGSQDGIFVTGSAGTITNAGNISGPHGVVLEAGGSVTNNAGGSISSPVTAVIVQGGAGALTNAGSISATATGGTGADLENGGTVGNLAGGSIIGASFGIFVTGGTGTVSNAGAIAGSNNIGIDLTGGGSVTNAAGGSITSAGFGVAVYGSSGTVTNAGTISGGLDAVMFGNSGADRLIVDPGAAFSGAVVGGSGSNTLELAANGSGTITGIGGSSFANFSNVAVDSGANWTLTGGDTAANVLNDGSLAITGSLDVSSAIDSSSTGIFQLGGSASLEVAVALGTNTQISFGSGSDLLIDNTGSFGTGSGTAGYTGPLLENFASAAVDLKNFSAAGATLNFNSTSGLLQITNTTSQAASLLFQTSSLGSGAFQIASDGASGALIKHA
;
A
#
# COMPACT_ATOMS: atom_id res chain seq x y z
N MET A 1 -82.31 -14.64 44.94
CA MET A 1 -81.15 -13.93 44.34
C MET A 1 -81.61 -12.53 44.01
N ALA A 2 -81.29 -11.54 44.86
CA ALA A 2 -81.66 -10.16 44.60
C ALA A 2 -80.75 -9.62 43.49
N VAL A 3 -81.37 -9.23 42.38
CA VAL A 3 -80.74 -8.39 41.36
C VAL A 3 -80.49 -7.04 42.05
N THR A 4 -79.28 -6.79 42.53
CA THR A 4 -78.89 -5.45 42.93
C THR A 4 -78.83 -4.60 41.66
N ASN A 5 -79.90 -3.85 41.40
CA ASN A 5 -79.89 -2.80 40.40
C ASN A 5 -78.84 -1.79 40.84
N GLY A 6 -77.70 -1.76 40.14
CA GLY A 6 -76.70 -0.71 40.32
C GLY A 6 -77.29 0.68 40.08
N ARG A 7 -76.55 1.73 40.43
CA ARG A 7 -77.07 3.10 40.33
C ARG A 7 -77.09 3.58 38.87
N THR A 8 -78.21 4.14 38.42
CA THR A 8 -78.30 4.79 37.10
C THR A 8 -78.59 6.29 37.23
N ILE A 9 -77.78 7.13 36.60
CA ILE A 9 -77.96 8.59 36.54
C ILE A 9 -78.41 8.98 35.13
N THR A 10 -79.64 9.48 35.01
CA THR A 10 -80.27 9.84 33.72
C THR A 10 -80.47 11.35 33.51
N THR A 11 -80.32 12.15 34.56
CA THR A 11 -80.51 13.61 34.59
C THR A 11 -79.34 14.31 35.30
N SER A 12 -79.42 15.64 35.44
CA SER A 12 -78.41 16.43 36.16
C SER A 12 -78.46 16.21 37.67
N VAL A 13 -77.30 15.92 38.26
CA VAL A 13 -77.08 15.73 39.70
C VAL A 13 -75.92 16.61 40.16
N THR A 14 -76.11 17.33 41.26
CA THR A 14 -75.01 18.06 41.93
C THR A 14 -74.15 17.06 42.70
N GLY A 15 -72.83 17.08 42.46
CA GLY A 15 -71.88 16.21 43.15
C GLY A 15 -71.36 16.78 44.49
N PRO A 16 -70.55 16.02 45.25
CA PRO A 16 -69.97 14.74 44.86
C PRO A 16 -71.00 13.61 44.91
N VAL A 17 -70.97 12.72 43.92
CA VAL A 17 -71.70 11.45 44.00
C VAL A 17 -70.81 10.43 44.70
N VAL A 18 -70.99 10.29 46.02
CA VAL A 18 -70.28 9.27 46.81
C VAL A 18 -71.00 7.93 46.69
N LEU A 19 -70.31 6.89 46.20
CA LEU A 19 -70.89 5.58 45.93
C LEU A 19 -70.91 4.67 47.17
N ARG A 20 -71.95 3.83 47.26
CA ARG A 20 -72.07 2.71 48.20
C ARG A 20 -71.93 1.39 47.43
N SER A 21 -71.61 0.29 48.09
CA SER A 21 -71.46 -1.02 47.43
C SER A 21 -72.69 -1.45 46.61
N THR A 22 -73.89 -1.00 47.00
CA THR A 22 -75.15 -1.20 46.27
C THR A 22 -75.26 -0.39 44.98
N ASP A 23 -74.46 0.65 44.81
CA ASP A 23 -74.45 1.49 43.60
C ASP A 23 -73.62 0.86 42.47
N ASN A 24 -72.99 -0.30 42.69
CA ASN A 24 -72.12 -1.00 41.74
C ASN A 24 -72.92 -2.04 40.92
N PRO A 25 -72.98 -1.96 39.58
CA PRO A 25 -72.31 -1.00 38.71
C PRO A 25 -72.99 0.37 38.66
N LEU A 26 -72.21 1.44 38.56
CA LEU A 26 -72.73 2.79 38.27
C LEU A 26 -72.86 2.96 36.75
N THR A 27 -74.02 3.44 36.28
CA THR A 27 -74.26 3.82 34.87
C THR A 27 -74.71 5.27 34.78
N ILE A 28 -74.03 6.09 33.97
CA ILE A 28 -74.42 7.46 33.63
C ILE A 28 -74.81 7.48 32.16
N THR A 29 -76.09 7.75 31.87
CA THR A 29 -76.61 7.71 30.48
C THR A 29 -76.17 8.94 29.68
N PRO A 30 -76.36 8.97 28.34
CA PRO A 30 -76.00 10.13 27.52
C PRO A 30 -76.61 11.48 27.97
N THR A 31 -77.77 11.46 28.63
CA THR A 31 -78.42 12.64 29.20
C THR A 31 -78.05 12.90 30.67
N GLY A 32 -77.38 11.95 31.33
CA GLY A 32 -76.93 12.06 32.71
C GLY A 32 -75.80 13.09 32.84
N LYS A 33 -75.86 13.92 33.88
CA LYS A 33 -74.83 14.92 34.18
C LYS A 33 -74.51 14.93 35.66
N VAL A 34 -73.23 14.94 36.01
CA VAL A 34 -72.73 15.13 37.38
C VAL A 34 -71.83 16.36 37.38
N THR A 35 -72.11 17.33 38.26
CA THR A 35 -71.28 18.55 38.38
C THR A 35 -70.97 18.86 39.84
N SER A 36 -69.68 18.91 40.17
CA SER A 36 -69.15 19.30 41.48
C SER A 36 -68.38 20.62 41.36
N THR A 37 -68.68 21.59 42.24
CA THR A 37 -68.00 22.91 42.27
C THR A 37 -67.19 23.16 43.54
N GLY A 38 -67.31 22.29 44.55
CA GLY A 38 -66.59 22.41 45.81
C GLY A 38 -65.08 22.18 45.64
N LYS A 39 -64.27 22.90 46.42
CA LYS A 39 -62.81 22.74 46.43
C LYS A 39 -62.43 21.33 46.92
N GLY A 40 -61.62 20.60 46.14
CA GLY A 40 -61.17 19.25 46.50
C GLY A 40 -62.26 18.18 46.40
N VAL A 41 -63.39 18.49 45.76
CA VAL A 41 -64.56 17.60 45.70
C VAL A 41 -64.59 16.89 44.36
N ASP A 42 -64.66 15.56 44.38
CA ASP A 42 -64.73 14.75 43.16
C ASP A 42 -66.13 14.85 42.50
N GLY A 43 -66.23 14.58 41.20
CA GLY A 43 -67.53 14.43 40.53
C GLY A 43 -68.24 13.17 41.03
N VAL A 44 -67.58 12.03 40.87
CA VAL A 44 -67.96 10.73 41.45
C VAL A 44 -66.82 10.24 42.34
N ASP A 45 -67.12 9.93 43.60
CA ASP A 45 -66.18 9.37 44.57
C ASP A 45 -66.60 7.94 44.93
N ALA A 46 -65.79 6.95 44.54
CA ALA A 46 -66.03 5.54 44.80
C ALA A 46 -65.03 5.04 45.86
N PRO A 47 -65.45 4.78 47.12
CA PRO A 47 -64.54 4.44 48.22
C PRO A 47 -63.71 3.17 48.01
N SER A 48 -62.69 2.95 48.86
CA SER A 48 -61.92 1.70 48.88
C SER A 48 -62.75 0.49 49.35
N GLY A 49 -62.21 -0.73 49.16
CA GLY A 49 -62.82 -1.97 49.64
C GLY A 49 -63.88 -2.60 48.72
N THR A 50 -64.18 -1.98 47.57
CA THR A 50 -65.07 -2.53 46.53
C THR A 50 -64.35 -2.53 45.18
N THR A 51 -64.55 -3.56 44.37
CA THR A 51 -64.14 -3.55 42.96
C THR A 51 -65.22 -2.90 42.11
N TRP A 52 -64.99 -1.65 41.71
CA TRP A 52 -66.01 -0.82 41.07
C TRP A 52 -66.14 -1.08 39.58
N THR A 53 -67.36 -1.01 39.06
CA THR A 53 -67.66 -0.99 37.62
C THR A 53 -68.46 0.28 37.32
N ILE A 54 -67.89 1.18 36.54
CA ILE A 54 -68.51 2.47 36.17
C ILE A 54 -68.61 2.59 34.65
N GLY A 55 -69.82 2.82 34.14
CA GLY A 55 -70.07 3.19 32.75
C GLY A 55 -70.53 4.64 32.65
N ASN A 56 -69.81 5.48 31.90
CA ASN A 56 -70.18 6.86 31.62
C ASN A 56 -70.41 7.09 30.13
N SER A 57 -71.63 7.41 29.75
CA SER A 57 -71.97 7.95 28.43
C SER A 57 -72.40 9.41 28.47
N GLY A 58 -72.58 9.98 29.67
CA GLY A 58 -73.00 11.36 29.91
C GLY A 58 -71.83 12.31 30.20
N THR A 59 -72.06 13.30 31.05
CA THR A 59 -71.04 14.31 31.43
C THR A 59 -70.75 14.25 32.93
N VAL A 60 -69.48 14.13 33.32
CA VAL A 60 -69.03 14.23 34.71
C VAL A 60 -67.99 15.35 34.80
N THR A 61 -68.24 16.38 35.60
CA THR A 61 -67.31 17.50 35.77
C THR A 61 -67.07 17.82 37.25
N SER A 62 -65.81 17.99 37.63
CA SER A 62 -65.41 18.61 38.89
C SER A 62 -64.59 19.88 38.63
N ALA A 63 -64.81 20.94 39.41
CA ALA A 63 -64.02 22.16 39.31
C ALA A 63 -62.65 22.06 40.03
N ALA A 64 -62.53 21.19 41.03
CA ALA A 64 -61.40 21.21 41.96
C ALA A 64 -60.99 19.85 42.57
N GLY A 65 -61.56 18.75 42.08
CA GLY A 65 -61.18 17.37 42.41
C GLY A 65 -61.10 16.52 41.15
N TYR A 66 -61.14 15.19 41.29
CA TYR A 66 -61.23 14.27 40.16
C TYR A 66 -62.59 14.38 39.48
N GLY A 67 -62.66 14.17 38.17
CA GLY A 67 -63.94 13.89 37.51
C GLY A 67 -64.56 12.62 38.10
N ILE A 68 -63.80 11.53 38.11
CA ILE A 68 -64.15 10.27 38.79
C ILE A 68 -62.94 9.78 39.58
N LYS A 69 -63.14 9.30 40.81
CA LYS A 69 -62.11 8.68 41.63
C LYS A 69 -62.54 7.30 42.12
N LEU A 70 -61.67 6.29 41.94
CA LEU A 70 -61.80 4.96 42.51
C LEU A 70 -60.76 4.76 43.62
N GLY A 71 -61.22 4.62 44.86
CA GLY A 71 -60.41 4.23 46.00
C GLY A 71 -60.05 2.73 46.03
N GLY A 72 -60.90 1.88 45.43
CA GLY A 72 -60.65 0.44 45.22
C GLY A 72 -60.25 0.13 43.78
N SER A 73 -59.95 -1.15 43.48
CA SER A 73 -59.72 -1.58 42.09
C SER A 73 -61.02 -1.48 41.28
N GLY A 74 -60.96 -1.57 39.95
CA GLY A 74 -62.19 -1.55 39.17
C GLY A 74 -62.01 -1.35 37.68
N SER A 75 -63.12 -1.15 36.99
CA SER A 75 -63.18 -0.82 35.58
C SER A 75 -64.03 0.43 35.32
N VAL A 76 -63.52 1.36 34.52
CA VAL A 76 -64.26 2.52 34.02
C VAL A 76 -64.37 2.44 32.50
N THR A 77 -65.59 2.45 31.96
CA THR A 77 -65.86 2.59 30.53
C THR A 77 -66.46 3.96 30.25
N ASN A 78 -65.82 4.75 29.41
CA ASN A 78 -66.25 6.11 29.09
C ASN A 78 -66.51 6.28 27.58
N SER A 79 -67.76 6.55 27.21
CA SER A 79 -68.16 7.03 25.89
C SER A 79 -68.67 8.49 25.92
N GLY A 80 -68.70 9.11 27.11
CA GLY A 80 -69.13 10.49 27.33
C GLY A 80 -67.94 11.42 27.62
N PHE A 81 -68.17 12.45 28.43
CA PHE A 81 -67.15 13.43 28.85
C PHE A 81 -66.89 13.32 30.36
N ILE A 82 -65.62 13.23 30.75
CA ILE A 82 -65.17 13.33 32.14
C ILE A 82 -64.17 14.47 32.26
N SER A 83 -64.32 15.34 33.26
CA SER A 83 -63.36 16.41 33.54
C SER A 83 -63.23 16.72 35.02
N GLY A 84 -62.03 17.11 35.43
CA GLY A 84 -61.66 17.51 36.79
C GLY A 84 -60.31 18.23 36.77
N ILE A 85 -59.79 18.64 37.94
CA ILE A 85 -58.36 18.99 38.04
C ILE A 85 -57.52 17.82 37.53
N ASP A 86 -57.95 16.62 37.90
CA ASP A 86 -57.58 15.37 37.26
C ASP A 86 -58.83 14.76 36.64
N GLY A 87 -58.71 14.13 35.47
CA GLY A 87 -59.86 13.54 34.80
C GLY A 87 -60.39 12.32 35.56
N LEU A 88 -59.54 11.31 35.71
CA LEU A 88 -59.89 10.02 36.32
C LEU A 88 -58.74 9.48 37.18
N GLY A 89 -59.01 9.17 38.45
CA GLY A 89 -58.04 8.58 39.39
C GLY A 89 -58.42 7.16 39.84
N LEU A 90 -57.47 6.22 39.82
CA LEU A 90 -57.63 4.85 40.34
C LEU A 90 -56.52 4.56 41.36
N ASN A 91 -56.84 4.25 42.61
CA ASN A 91 -55.87 4.13 43.69
C ASN A 91 -55.37 2.70 43.99
N ALA A 92 -55.95 1.68 43.36
CA ALA A 92 -55.60 0.28 43.59
C ALA A 92 -55.50 -0.52 42.28
N GLY A 93 -54.99 0.11 41.22
CA GLY A 93 -54.97 -0.45 39.87
C GLY A 93 -56.37 -0.51 39.23
N GLY A 94 -56.45 -1.15 38.06
CA GLY A 94 -57.72 -1.36 37.37
C GLY A 94 -57.66 -1.07 35.87
N ASN A 95 -58.82 -1.14 35.23
CA ASN A 95 -58.98 -1.04 33.78
C ASN A 95 -59.74 0.23 33.40
N VAL A 96 -59.27 0.96 32.39
CA VAL A 96 -60.00 2.09 31.81
C VAL A 96 -60.16 1.88 30.32
N THR A 97 -61.39 1.97 29.83
CA THR A 97 -61.70 1.92 28.40
C THR A 97 -62.39 3.20 27.97
N ILE A 98 -61.77 3.95 27.06
CA ILE A 98 -62.38 5.11 26.41
C ILE A 98 -62.88 4.67 25.05
N ALA A 99 -64.20 4.68 24.85
CA ALA A 99 -64.82 4.36 23.58
C ALA A 99 -64.63 5.49 22.56
N ALA A 100 -64.87 5.20 21.28
CA ALA A 100 -64.89 6.22 20.24
C ALA A 100 -65.90 7.33 20.57
N GLY A 101 -65.48 8.59 20.43
CA GLY A 101 -66.27 9.76 20.82
C GLY A 101 -66.22 10.11 22.32
N GLY A 102 -65.73 9.21 23.17
CA GLY A 102 -65.50 9.49 24.59
C GLY A 102 -64.30 10.43 24.79
N SER A 103 -64.36 11.26 25.83
CA SER A 103 -63.26 12.16 26.20
C SER A 103 -63.06 12.28 27.70
N ILE A 104 -61.79 12.41 28.10
CA ILE A 104 -61.35 12.74 29.45
C ILE A 104 -60.45 13.97 29.37
N SER A 105 -60.73 15.00 30.15
CA SER A 105 -59.93 16.23 30.16
C SER A 105 -59.61 16.68 31.59
N ALA A 106 -58.33 16.80 31.89
CA ALA A 106 -57.84 17.42 33.12
C ALA A 106 -57.67 18.94 32.93
N THR A 107 -57.93 19.70 33.99
CA THR A 107 -57.74 21.17 34.01
C THR A 107 -56.61 21.61 34.94
N GLY A 108 -56.01 20.68 35.69
CA GLY A 108 -54.84 20.95 36.53
C GLY A 108 -53.65 21.40 35.69
N THR A 109 -52.87 22.35 36.20
CA THR A 109 -51.72 22.92 35.49
C THR A 109 -50.48 22.02 35.61
N VAL A 110 -49.58 22.12 34.64
CA VAL A 110 -48.19 21.62 34.68
C VAL A 110 -47.49 22.01 36.00
N GLY A 111 -46.64 21.15 36.55
CA GLY A 111 -45.81 21.42 37.72
C GLY A 111 -46.46 21.16 39.09
N GLY A 112 -47.66 20.56 39.13
CA GLY A 112 -48.37 20.21 40.37
C GLY A 112 -48.00 18.85 41.00
N GLY A 113 -47.12 18.06 40.33
CA GLY A 113 -46.78 16.69 40.70
C GLY A 113 -47.70 15.63 40.06
N LEU A 114 -47.34 14.35 40.19
CA LEU A 114 -47.95 13.20 39.48
C LEU A 114 -49.47 13.05 39.64
N SER A 115 -50.06 13.65 40.66
CA SER A 115 -51.48 13.58 40.99
C SER A 115 -52.23 14.90 40.76
N VAL A 116 -51.70 15.80 39.92
CA VAL A 116 -52.34 17.08 39.60
C VAL A 116 -52.23 17.33 38.10
N GLY A 117 -53.37 17.38 37.42
CA GLY A 117 -53.45 17.64 35.99
C GLY A 117 -53.40 16.40 35.11
N ALA A 118 -53.50 15.19 35.66
CA ALA A 118 -53.51 13.95 34.88
C ALA A 118 -54.87 13.70 34.23
N GLY A 119 -54.88 13.38 32.93
CA GLY A 119 -56.09 12.89 32.25
C GLY A 119 -56.58 11.61 32.92
N ILE A 120 -55.70 10.61 33.01
CA ILE A 120 -55.89 9.40 33.82
C ILE A 120 -54.68 9.17 34.71
N TYR A 121 -54.89 8.90 36.00
CA TYR A 121 -53.83 8.52 36.92
C TYR A 121 -54.18 7.23 37.65
N VAL A 122 -53.32 6.20 37.52
CA VAL A 122 -53.48 4.91 38.19
C VAL A 122 -52.32 4.70 39.16
N THR A 123 -52.65 4.38 40.40
CA THR A 123 -51.71 4.15 41.50
C THR A 123 -52.05 2.89 42.29
N GLY A 124 -51.17 2.55 43.25
CA GLY A 124 -51.33 1.43 44.19
C GLY A 124 -51.07 0.04 43.59
N ALA A 125 -51.41 -0.18 42.32
CA ALA A 125 -51.10 -1.38 41.54
C ALA A 125 -51.08 -1.04 40.03
N SER A 126 -50.72 -2.00 39.18
CA SER A 126 -50.67 -1.80 37.73
C SER A 126 -52.03 -1.44 37.13
N GLY A 127 -52.04 -0.54 36.15
CA GLY A 127 -53.23 -0.17 35.37
C GLY A 127 -53.27 -0.76 33.96
N SER A 128 -54.45 -0.86 33.36
CA SER A 128 -54.61 -1.16 31.93
C SER A 128 -55.55 -0.15 31.27
N ILE A 129 -55.04 0.60 30.29
CA ILE A 129 -55.76 1.67 29.62
C ILE A 129 -55.96 1.30 28.16
N THR A 130 -57.20 1.35 27.67
CA THR A 130 -57.55 1.22 26.25
C THR A 130 -58.22 2.50 25.79
N ASN A 131 -57.56 3.27 24.92
CA ASN A 131 -58.06 4.55 24.43
C ASN A 131 -58.44 4.50 22.95
N LYS A 132 -59.73 4.65 22.66
CA LYS A 132 -60.28 4.90 21.31
C LYS A 132 -60.89 6.31 21.17
N GLY A 133 -60.78 7.14 22.21
CA GLY A 133 -61.31 8.50 22.28
C GLY A 133 -60.21 9.55 22.46
N THR A 134 -60.48 10.59 23.22
CA THR A 134 -59.50 11.66 23.51
C THR A 134 -59.19 11.73 25.00
N ILE A 135 -57.92 11.64 25.36
CA ILE A 135 -57.44 11.92 26.71
C ILE A 135 -56.58 13.19 26.64
N ASN A 136 -56.94 14.20 27.43
CA ASN A 136 -56.21 15.45 27.51
C ASN A 136 -55.80 15.72 28.97
N GLY A 137 -54.52 15.60 29.25
CA GLY A 137 -53.91 15.91 30.53
C GLY A 137 -53.28 17.29 30.51
N GLY A 138 -53.55 18.09 31.54
CA GLY A 138 -52.84 19.35 31.72
C GLY A 138 -51.39 19.17 32.19
N ALA A 139 -51.08 18.07 32.89
CA ALA A 139 -49.73 17.60 33.21
C ALA A 139 -49.45 16.29 32.46
N TYR A 140 -50.13 15.19 32.79
CA TYR A 140 -49.92 13.90 32.12
C TYR A 140 -51.15 13.47 31.35
N GLY A 141 -51.02 13.00 30.11
CA GLY A 141 -52.15 12.34 29.44
C GLY A 141 -52.60 11.12 30.23
N VAL A 142 -51.68 10.17 30.44
CA VAL A 142 -51.87 8.98 31.28
C VAL A 142 -50.65 8.78 32.18
N GLY A 143 -50.86 8.64 33.49
CA GLY A 143 -49.81 8.27 34.46
C GLY A 143 -50.08 6.93 35.15
N LEU A 144 -49.10 6.03 35.13
CA LEU A 144 -49.15 4.71 35.76
C LEU A 144 -48.06 4.57 36.84
N GLY A 145 -48.40 4.73 38.12
CA GLY A 145 -47.42 4.78 39.21
C GLY A 145 -46.85 3.43 39.68
N ARG A 146 -47.31 2.30 39.13
CA ARG A 146 -46.84 0.94 39.48
C ARG A 146 -46.74 0.04 38.23
N GLY A 147 -46.33 0.62 37.10
CA GLY A 147 -46.32 -0.02 35.79
C GLY A 147 -47.73 -0.30 35.23
N GLY A 148 -47.81 -1.08 34.15
CA GLY A 148 -49.08 -1.44 33.51
C GLY A 148 -49.06 -1.31 31.99
N SER A 149 -50.22 -1.14 31.38
CA SER A 149 -50.36 -1.10 29.92
C SER A 149 -51.23 0.06 29.42
N VAL A 150 -50.87 0.60 28.26
CA VAL A 150 -51.67 1.57 27.52
C VAL A 150 -51.78 1.13 26.07
N THR A 151 -52.99 0.94 25.57
CA THR A 151 -53.29 0.73 24.15
C THR A 151 -54.03 1.96 23.62
N ASN A 152 -53.41 2.73 22.74
CA ASN A 152 -53.97 3.96 22.16
C ASN A 152 -54.23 3.80 20.67
N THR A 153 -55.46 4.07 20.21
CA THR A 153 -55.80 4.12 18.77
C THR A 153 -56.38 5.47 18.35
N SER A 154 -56.37 6.48 19.24
CA SER A 154 -56.91 7.82 18.96
C SER A 154 -55.98 8.89 19.50
N ALA A 155 -56.31 9.65 20.56
CA ALA A 155 -55.47 10.77 21.01
C ALA A 155 -55.23 10.74 22.52
N ILE A 156 -53.96 10.86 22.90
CA ILE A 156 -53.49 11.15 24.26
C ILE A 156 -52.62 12.40 24.16
N LEU A 157 -53.02 13.45 24.87
CA LEU A 157 -52.31 14.71 24.94
C LEU A 157 -51.92 14.94 26.40
N GLY A 158 -50.67 15.33 26.64
CA GLY A 158 -50.13 15.67 27.96
C GLY A 158 -49.38 16.99 27.95
N GLY A 159 -49.32 17.61 29.11
CA GLY A 159 -48.50 18.78 29.39
C GLY A 159 -47.02 18.40 29.47
N GLU A 160 -46.63 17.85 30.61
CA GLU A 160 -45.32 17.22 30.91
C GLU A 160 -45.13 16.00 30.01
N ASP A 161 -45.86 14.90 30.25
CA ASP A 161 -45.73 13.68 29.45
C ASP A 161 -47.05 13.24 28.83
N GLY A 162 -46.98 12.66 27.62
CA GLY A 162 -48.14 12.04 27.00
C GLY A 162 -48.56 10.80 27.79
N VAL A 163 -47.62 9.88 28.00
CA VAL A 163 -47.77 8.71 28.88
C VAL A 163 -46.54 8.57 29.76
N ILE A 164 -46.73 8.39 31.06
CA ILE A 164 -45.65 8.13 32.01
C ILE A 164 -45.91 6.84 32.81
N THR A 165 -44.89 6.01 32.98
CA THR A 165 -44.92 4.83 33.85
C THR A 165 -43.78 4.87 34.87
N GLN A 166 -44.09 4.46 36.09
CA GLN A 166 -43.15 4.44 37.22
C GLN A 166 -43.37 3.21 38.09
N GLY A 167 -42.35 2.87 38.89
CA GLY A 167 -42.47 1.85 39.95
C GLY A 167 -42.71 0.42 39.46
N GLY A 168 -42.60 0.18 38.16
CA GLY A 168 -42.85 -1.09 37.48
C GLY A 168 -42.77 -0.93 35.96
N LEU A 169 -42.66 -2.04 35.23
CA LEU A 169 -42.55 -2.04 33.76
C LEU A 169 -43.85 -1.54 33.10
N GLY A 170 -43.73 -0.70 32.09
CA GLY A 170 -44.84 -0.33 31.21
C GLY A 170 -44.85 -1.08 29.88
N THR A 171 -46.04 -1.21 29.31
CA THR A 171 -46.29 -1.76 27.97
C THR A 171 -47.20 -0.81 27.20
N ILE A 172 -46.61 -0.01 26.32
CA ILE A 172 -47.32 1.03 25.56
C ILE A 172 -47.46 0.58 24.11
N VAL A 173 -48.68 0.55 23.61
CA VAL A 173 -48.99 0.24 22.20
C VAL A 173 -49.77 1.42 21.62
N ASN A 174 -49.16 2.15 20.69
CA ASN A 174 -49.75 3.30 20.05
C ASN A 174 -50.01 3.04 18.55
N SER A 175 -51.25 3.24 18.12
CA SER A 175 -51.68 3.35 16.72
C SER A 175 -52.38 4.68 16.43
N GLY A 176 -52.46 5.56 17.44
CA GLY A 176 -53.03 6.90 17.36
C GLY A 176 -51.95 7.96 17.56
N ARG A 177 -52.27 9.03 18.27
CA ARG A 177 -51.39 10.14 18.61
C ARG A 177 -51.15 10.16 20.13
N VAL A 178 -49.88 10.22 20.52
CA VAL A 178 -49.43 10.53 21.88
C VAL A 178 -48.56 11.77 21.78
N ILE A 179 -48.95 12.87 22.42
CA ILE A 179 -48.23 14.14 22.31
C ILE A 179 -48.01 14.74 23.70
N ALA A 180 -46.79 15.18 23.97
CA ALA A 180 -46.40 15.97 25.12
C ALA A 180 -45.95 17.37 24.70
N SER A 181 -46.31 18.37 25.49
CA SER A 181 -46.00 19.78 25.19
C SER A 181 -44.74 20.33 25.86
N VAL A 182 -44.26 19.67 26.92
CA VAL A 182 -43.14 20.13 27.76
C VAL A 182 -42.01 19.12 27.79
N ASP A 183 -42.32 17.87 28.11
CA ASP A 183 -41.33 16.80 28.30
C ASP A 183 -41.61 15.65 27.31
N ASP A 184 -41.75 14.40 27.76
CA ASP A 184 -41.64 13.25 26.88
C ASP A 184 -42.98 12.79 26.31
N GLY A 185 -42.98 12.38 25.03
CA GLY A 185 -44.16 11.74 24.45
C GLY A 185 -44.57 10.50 25.25
N VAL A 186 -43.60 9.62 25.53
CA VAL A 186 -43.72 8.47 26.43
C VAL A 186 -42.48 8.39 27.32
N ALA A 187 -42.66 8.32 28.65
CA ALA A 187 -41.59 8.13 29.63
C ALA A 187 -41.77 6.83 30.44
N GLU A 188 -40.76 5.96 30.43
CA GLU A 188 -40.73 4.67 31.13
C GLU A 188 -39.57 4.63 32.14
N PHE A 189 -39.86 4.77 33.44
CA PHE A 189 -38.82 4.93 34.48
C PHE A 189 -38.29 3.62 35.09
N SER A 190 -38.75 2.46 34.63
CA SER A 190 -38.33 1.15 35.16
C SER A 190 -37.96 0.15 34.06
N GLY A 191 -37.62 0.65 32.86
CA GLY A 191 -37.63 -0.12 31.62
C GLY A 191 -39.06 -0.35 31.12
N GLY A 192 -39.21 -1.17 30.08
CA GLY A 192 -40.52 -1.48 29.50
C GLY A 192 -40.49 -1.64 27.99
N THR A 193 -41.67 -1.71 27.40
CA THR A 193 -41.85 -1.88 25.95
C THR A 193 -42.73 -0.80 25.37
N VAL A 194 -42.26 -0.11 24.33
CA VAL A 194 -43.03 0.86 23.56
C VAL A 194 -43.16 0.38 22.13
N THR A 195 -44.39 0.18 21.65
CA THR A 195 -44.71 -0.18 20.27
C THR A 195 -45.50 0.94 19.63
N ASN A 196 -44.91 1.61 18.64
CA ASN A 196 -45.60 2.60 17.81
C ASN A 196 -45.91 1.98 16.45
N ASN A 197 -47.15 1.56 16.25
CA ASN A 197 -47.62 0.91 15.03
C ASN A 197 -47.61 1.88 13.83
N ALA A 198 -47.70 1.31 12.62
CA ALA A 198 -47.87 2.08 11.40
C ALA A 198 -49.08 3.03 11.50
N GLY A 199 -48.89 4.29 11.11
CA GLY A 199 -49.89 5.36 11.26
C GLY A 199 -49.92 6.01 12.65
N GLY A 200 -49.26 5.43 13.65
CA GLY A 200 -49.11 6.03 14.98
C GLY A 200 -48.09 7.16 15.02
N THR A 201 -48.36 8.18 15.83
CA THR A 201 -47.42 9.27 16.16
C THR A 201 -47.18 9.34 17.65
N ILE A 202 -45.91 9.36 18.06
CA ILE A 202 -45.49 9.78 19.39
C ILE A 202 -44.64 11.05 19.22
N ALA A 203 -44.97 12.12 19.93
CA ALA A 203 -44.25 13.38 19.80
C ALA A 203 -44.06 14.13 21.12
N ALA A 204 -42.88 14.70 21.30
CA ALA A 204 -42.60 15.73 22.30
C ALA A 204 -42.33 17.06 21.58
N THR A 205 -43.09 18.10 21.91
CA THR A 205 -42.93 19.43 21.30
C THR A 205 -42.19 20.43 22.19
N GLY A 206 -41.94 20.08 23.45
CA GLY A 206 -41.19 20.91 24.39
C GLY A 206 -39.68 20.81 24.18
N THR A 207 -38.93 21.88 24.44
CA THR A 207 -37.54 22.05 23.98
C THR A 207 -36.52 21.03 24.51
N LYS A 208 -36.88 20.22 25.52
CA LYS A 208 -36.01 19.19 26.10
C LYS A 208 -36.56 17.76 25.96
N GLY A 209 -37.80 17.62 25.52
CA GLY A 209 -38.50 16.33 25.54
C GLY A 209 -38.00 15.37 24.48
N ALA A 210 -37.95 14.09 24.86
CA ALA A 210 -37.77 12.98 23.95
C ALA A 210 -39.12 12.50 23.41
N GLY A 211 -39.14 11.97 22.18
CA GLY A 211 -40.33 11.26 21.70
C GLY A 211 -40.64 10.07 22.62
N VAL A 212 -39.61 9.28 22.94
CA VAL A 212 -39.66 8.21 23.94
C VAL A 212 -38.44 8.29 24.84
N PHE A 213 -38.64 8.29 26.15
CA PHE A 213 -37.59 8.22 27.17
C PHE A 213 -37.72 6.93 27.97
N ILE A 214 -36.63 6.15 28.07
CA ILE A 214 -36.59 4.92 28.89
C ILE A 214 -35.37 4.94 29.81
N THR A 215 -35.60 4.71 31.11
CA THR A 215 -34.56 4.69 32.13
C THR A 215 -34.82 3.60 33.19
N GLY A 216 -33.87 3.43 34.12
CA GLY A 216 -33.96 2.52 35.27
C GLY A 216 -33.64 1.06 34.95
N ALA A 217 -34.04 0.55 33.78
CA ALA A 217 -33.67 -0.76 33.26
C ALA A 217 -33.72 -0.77 31.72
N SER A 218 -33.19 -1.82 31.09
CA SER A 218 -33.20 -1.96 29.63
C SER A 218 -34.62 -1.93 29.07
N GLY A 219 -34.82 -1.21 27.98
CA GLY A 219 -36.12 -1.13 27.30
C GLY A 219 -36.14 -1.77 25.91
N THR A 220 -37.33 -1.86 25.33
CA THR A 220 -37.52 -2.19 23.92
C THR A 220 -38.46 -1.19 23.25
N VAL A 221 -38.03 -0.58 22.16
CA VAL A 221 -38.87 0.27 21.31
C VAL A 221 -39.02 -0.37 19.94
N THR A 222 -40.25 -0.61 19.51
CA THR A 222 -40.59 -1.04 18.14
C THR A 222 -41.38 0.07 17.46
N ASN A 223 -40.83 0.65 16.39
CA ASN A 223 -41.45 1.77 15.68
C ASN A 223 -41.71 1.43 14.21
N ALA A 224 -42.97 1.44 13.81
CA ALA A 224 -43.43 1.44 12.42
C ALA A 224 -44.13 2.75 12.02
N GLY A 225 -44.38 3.65 12.98
CA GLY A 225 -44.99 4.97 12.77
C GLY A 225 -43.99 6.12 12.80
N GLY A 226 -44.42 7.29 13.26
CA GLY A 226 -43.57 8.46 13.50
C GLY A 226 -43.28 8.67 14.98
N ILE A 227 -42.01 8.81 15.34
CA ILE A 227 -41.56 9.27 16.66
C ILE A 227 -40.76 10.56 16.46
N THR A 228 -41.14 11.63 17.15
CA THR A 228 -40.43 12.92 17.06
C THR A 228 -40.20 13.48 18.46
N GLY A 229 -38.96 13.65 18.87
CA GLY A 229 -38.63 14.47 20.04
C GLY A 229 -38.12 15.82 19.62
N ALA A 230 -38.37 16.84 20.44
CA ALA A 230 -37.81 18.16 20.19
C ALA A 230 -36.32 18.21 20.53
N GLN A 231 -35.82 17.39 21.46
CA GLN A 231 -34.38 17.15 21.62
C GLN A 231 -33.96 15.81 20.99
N THR A 232 -34.54 14.71 21.44
CA THR A 232 -34.11 13.36 21.02
C THR A 232 -35.30 12.53 20.58
N GLY A 233 -35.24 11.82 19.45
CA GLY A 233 -36.34 10.95 19.04
C GLY A 233 -36.63 9.87 20.09
N ILE A 234 -35.60 9.09 20.43
CA ILE A 234 -35.62 8.11 21.51
C ILE A 234 -34.37 8.28 22.37
N LEU A 235 -34.53 8.42 23.69
CA LEU A 235 -33.45 8.43 24.67
C LEU A 235 -33.56 7.21 25.59
N MET A 236 -32.49 6.42 25.70
CA MET A 236 -32.42 5.25 26.56
C MET A 236 -31.15 5.25 27.41
N THR A 237 -31.27 5.28 28.74
CA THR A 237 -30.10 5.41 29.62
C THR A 237 -29.51 4.09 30.08
N ALA A 238 -30.29 3.00 30.07
CA ALA A 238 -29.92 1.68 30.62
C ALA A 238 -29.79 0.60 29.53
N GLY A 239 -29.49 1.01 28.29
CA GLY A 239 -29.36 0.11 27.14
C GLY A 239 -30.70 -0.46 26.67
N GLY A 240 -30.65 -1.47 25.80
CA GLY A 240 -31.84 -2.13 25.25
C GLY A 240 -31.86 -2.14 23.72
N LEU A 241 -33.05 -2.32 23.15
CA LEU A 241 -33.25 -2.50 21.70
C LEU A 241 -34.18 -1.44 21.13
N VAL A 242 -33.77 -0.81 20.02
CA VAL A 242 -34.64 0.00 19.15
C VAL A 242 -34.76 -0.70 17.80
N SER A 243 -35.96 -1.14 17.44
CA SER A 243 -36.29 -1.65 16.10
C SER A 243 -37.16 -0.64 15.37
N ASN A 244 -36.70 -0.14 14.23
CA ASN A 244 -37.37 0.93 13.48
C ASN A 244 -37.65 0.51 12.04
N THR A 245 -38.91 0.45 11.63
CA THR A 245 -39.35 0.43 10.22
C THR A 245 -40.05 1.74 9.82
N GLY A 246 -40.26 2.66 10.76
CA GLY A 246 -40.91 3.95 10.58
C GLY A 246 -39.92 5.12 10.49
N SER A 247 -40.35 6.30 10.96
CA SER A 247 -39.52 7.50 11.07
C SER A 247 -39.26 7.86 12.52
N ILE A 248 -38.01 8.12 12.87
CA ILE A 248 -37.60 8.65 14.18
C ILE A 248 -36.82 9.95 13.95
N LYS A 249 -37.20 11.01 14.66
CA LYS A 249 -36.61 12.35 14.52
C LYS A 249 -36.27 13.00 15.85
N GLY A 250 -35.14 13.70 15.90
CA GLY A 250 -34.74 14.56 17.02
C GLY A 250 -33.88 15.73 16.54
N THR A 251 -33.65 16.73 17.39
CA THR A 251 -32.69 17.80 17.06
C THR A 251 -31.27 17.41 17.42
N SER A 252 -31.03 16.84 18.60
CA SER A 252 -29.71 16.34 19.01
C SER A 252 -29.44 14.98 18.39
N ALA A 253 -30.32 14.00 18.63
CA ALA A 253 -30.19 12.68 18.04
C ALA A 253 -31.54 12.05 17.71
N ALA A 254 -31.60 11.17 16.70
CA ALA A 254 -32.82 10.40 16.47
C ALA A 254 -32.93 9.27 17.51
N VAL A 255 -31.82 8.58 17.80
CA VAL A 255 -31.72 7.60 18.88
C VAL A 255 -30.45 7.86 19.68
N PHE A 256 -30.56 7.91 21.00
CA PHE A 256 -29.44 8.15 21.91
C PHE A 256 -29.42 7.12 23.05
N PHE A 257 -28.27 6.45 23.23
CA PHE A 257 -27.93 5.63 24.38
C PHE A 257 -26.77 6.27 25.18
N SER A 258 -27.01 6.70 26.43
CA SER A 258 -26.04 7.51 27.19
C SER A 258 -25.11 6.77 28.16
N ASN A 259 -25.57 5.73 28.87
CA ASN A 259 -24.73 5.09 29.92
C ASN A 259 -24.48 3.60 29.73
N THR A 260 -25.19 2.95 28.81
CA THR A 260 -25.12 1.50 28.64
C THR A 260 -25.34 1.15 27.19
N ALA A 261 -24.57 0.17 26.70
CA ALA A 261 -24.61 -0.26 25.31
C ALA A 261 -26.04 -0.61 24.86
N GLY A 262 -26.44 -0.06 23.72
CA GLY A 262 -27.71 -0.31 23.07
C GLY A 262 -27.55 -1.05 21.75
N SER A 263 -28.67 -1.55 21.23
CA SER A 263 -28.77 -2.10 19.88
C SER A 263 -29.84 -1.37 19.07
N ILE A 264 -29.48 -0.97 17.85
CA ILE A 264 -30.38 -0.33 16.90
C ILE A 264 -30.50 -1.23 15.67
N VAL A 265 -31.73 -1.59 15.31
CA VAL A 265 -32.06 -2.26 14.05
C VAL A 265 -32.96 -1.34 13.24
N ASN A 266 -32.38 -0.67 12.25
CA ASN A 266 -33.07 0.29 11.40
C ASN A 266 -33.39 -0.30 10.02
N SER A 267 -34.66 -0.31 9.66
CA SER A 267 -35.22 -0.58 8.33
C SER A 267 -36.03 0.60 7.80
N GLY A 268 -36.08 1.72 8.53
CA GLY A 268 -36.79 2.95 8.20
C GLY A 268 -35.84 4.15 8.15
N SER A 269 -36.27 5.28 8.72
CA SER A 269 -35.48 6.52 8.75
C SER A 269 -35.17 6.96 10.19
N LEU A 270 -33.88 7.19 10.47
CA LEU A 270 -33.39 7.92 11.64
C LEU A 270 -32.82 9.24 11.15
N ASN A 271 -33.40 10.37 11.56
CA ASN A 271 -32.98 11.69 11.08
C ASN A 271 -32.84 12.67 12.24
N ALA A 272 -31.65 13.25 12.42
CA ALA A 272 -31.42 14.33 13.36
C ALA A 272 -30.94 15.60 12.68
N THR A 273 -31.35 16.77 13.17
CA THR A 273 -30.88 18.06 12.60
C THR A 273 -29.61 18.60 13.26
N GLY A 274 -29.04 17.86 14.23
CA GLY A 274 -27.91 18.28 15.06
C GLY A 274 -26.84 17.19 15.13
N ALA A 275 -26.61 16.62 16.32
CA ALA A 275 -25.43 15.82 16.63
C ALA A 275 -25.34 14.50 15.85
N ALA A 276 -26.27 13.55 16.04
CA ALA A 276 -26.11 12.24 15.41
C ALA A 276 -27.44 11.58 15.00
N GLY A 277 -27.43 10.82 13.90
CA GLY A 277 -28.58 9.96 13.58
C GLY A 277 -28.77 8.90 14.66
N ALA A 278 -27.67 8.24 15.03
CA ALA A 278 -27.58 7.36 16.20
C ALA A 278 -26.37 7.74 17.06
N ASP A 279 -26.61 7.96 18.36
CA ASP A 279 -25.57 8.29 19.35
C ASP A 279 -25.51 7.20 20.43
N LEU A 280 -24.33 6.58 20.61
CA LEU A 280 -24.11 5.46 21.54
C LEU A 280 -22.85 5.72 22.38
N GLU A 281 -23.02 6.23 23.61
CA GLU A 281 -21.92 6.67 24.48
C GLU A 281 -21.19 5.55 25.23
N ALA A 282 -21.70 4.32 25.21
CA ALA A 282 -21.12 3.17 25.91
C ALA A 282 -20.87 1.98 24.97
N GLY A 283 -20.58 2.26 23.70
CA GLY A 283 -20.51 1.26 22.64
C GLY A 283 -21.89 0.70 22.27
N GLY A 284 -21.90 -0.48 21.63
CA GLY A 284 -23.13 -1.16 21.21
C GLY A 284 -23.15 -1.49 19.71
N SER A 285 -24.35 -1.68 19.17
CA SER A 285 -24.51 -2.13 17.78
C SER A 285 -25.54 -1.32 17.00
N VAL A 286 -25.23 -1.02 15.75
CA VAL A 286 -26.16 -0.43 14.79
C VAL A 286 -26.21 -1.28 13.53
N GLN A 287 -27.40 -1.79 13.21
CA GLN A 287 -27.71 -2.46 11.96
C GLN A 287 -28.64 -1.58 11.13
N ASN A 288 -28.12 -1.06 10.01
CA ASN A 288 -28.90 -0.27 9.05
C ASN A 288 -29.21 -1.14 7.82
N ASN A 289 -30.43 -1.66 7.74
CA ASN A 289 -30.86 -2.59 6.69
C ASN A 289 -30.98 -1.91 5.31
N ALA A 290 -31.13 -2.72 4.27
CA ALA A 290 -31.31 -2.24 2.92
C ALA A 290 -32.47 -1.25 2.80
N LYS A 291 -32.25 -0.16 2.03
CA LYS A 291 -33.18 0.96 1.82
C LYS A 291 -33.47 1.83 3.06
N ALA A 292 -32.89 1.51 4.21
CA ALA A 292 -32.99 2.33 5.41
C ALA A 292 -32.01 3.51 5.35
N SER A 293 -32.33 4.59 6.07
CA SER A 293 -31.49 5.80 6.13
C SER A 293 -31.17 6.18 7.58
N ILE A 294 -29.92 6.51 7.86
CA ILE A 294 -29.50 7.19 9.08
C ILE A 294 -28.79 8.48 8.65
N ALA A 295 -29.28 9.64 9.09
CA ALA A 295 -28.71 10.91 8.69
C ALA A 295 -28.71 11.94 9.81
N ALA A 296 -27.63 12.75 9.90
CA ALA A 296 -27.66 13.99 10.67
C ALA A 296 -26.71 15.08 10.15
N SER A 297 -26.78 16.25 10.80
CA SER A 297 -25.94 17.39 10.46
C SER A 297 -24.47 17.14 10.80
N LEU A 298 -24.14 16.62 11.99
CA LEU A 298 -22.74 16.35 12.35
C LEU A 298 -22.31 14.93 11.97
N PHE A 299 -22.88 13.91 12.62
CA PHE A 299 -22.51 12.50 12.44
C PHE A 299 -23.67 11.64 11.94
N GLY A 300 -23.45 10.71 11.02
CA GLY A 300 -24.47 9.70 10.73
C GLY A 300 -24.68 8.80 11.94
N ILE A 301 -23.60 8.18 12.40
CA ILE A 301 -23.53 7.39 13.64
C ILE A 301 -22.32 7.87 14.45
N PHE A 302 -22.53 8.08 15.75
CA PHE A 302 -21.49 8.40 16.71
C PHE A 302 -21.47 7.36 17.82
N ILE A 303 -20.35 6.63 17.95
CA ILE A 303 -20.17 5.64 19.02
C ILE A 303 -18.94 6.03 19.84
N THR A 304 -19.13 6.19 21.15
CA THR A 304 -18.07 6.58 22.09
C THR A 304 -18.04 5.69 23.33
N GLY A 305 -17.05 5.89 24.20
CA GLY A 305 -16.89 5.27 25.52
C GLY A 305 -16.51 3.78 25.54
N ALA A 306 -16.89 3.01 24.53
CA ALA A 306 -16.48 1.62 24.31
C ALA A 306 -16.55 1.26 22.82
N THR A 307 -15.93 0.15 22.43
CA THR A 307 -15.96 -0.33 21.03
C THR A 307 -17.39 -0.64 20.59
N GLY A 308 -17.76 -0.24 19.36
CA GLY A 308 -19.04 -0.57 18.76
C GLY A 308 -18.93 -1.29 17.41
N SER A 309 -20.08 -1.78 16.93
CA SER A 309 -20.21 -2.43 15.62
C SER A 309 -21.28 -1.76 14.77
N VAL A 310 -20.95 -1.41 13.54
CA VAL A 310 -21.90 -0.89 12.54
C VAL A 310 -21.99 -1.86 11.37
N ALA A 311 -23.19 -2.35 11.09
CA ALA A 311 -23.50 -3.14 9.90
C ALA A 311 -24.45 -2.33 8.99
N ASN A 312 -23.93 -1.86 7.86
CA ASN A 312 -24.67 -1.05 6.91
C ASN A 312 -24.99 -1.83 5.63
N SER A 313 -26.27 -1.87 5.29
CA SER A 313 -26.82 -2.29 3.99
C SER A 313 -27.65 -1.18 3.34
N GLY A 314 -27.84 -0.04 4.01
CA GLY A 314 -28.61 1.12 3.56
C GLY A 314 -27.73 2.35 3.36
N ILE A 315 -28.27 3.52 3.70
CA ILE A 315 -27.59 4.82 3.59
C ILE A 315 -27.29 5.36 4.99
N ILE A 316 -26.04 5.77 5.23
CA ILE A 316 -25.60 6.50 6.42
C ILE A 316 -24.96 7.82 5.97
N SER A 317 -25.35 8.95 6.56
CA SER A 317 -24.85 10.27 6.18
C SER A 317 -24.60 11.19 7.39
N GLY A 318 -23.39 11.70 7.54
CA GLY A 318 -23.05 12.85 8.38
C GLY A 318 -22.68 14.05 7.52
N SER A 319 -23.31 15.21 7.70
CA SER A 319 -23.19 16.30 6.73
C SER A 319 -21.94 17.20 6.93
N THR A 320 -21.50 17.38 8.17
CA THR A 320 -20.38 18.25 8.54
C THR A 320 -19.14 17.46 8.95
N TYR A 321 -19.32 16.39 9.74
CA TYR A 321 -18.24 15.51 10.17
C TYR A 321 -18.41 14.14 9.51
N ASP A 322 -18.52 13.07 10.27
CA ASP A 322 -18.29 11.74 9.72
C ASP A 322 -19.57 10.96 9.45
N GLY A 323 -19.54 10.09 8.45
CA GLY A 323 -20.62 9.13 8.25
C GLY A 323 -20.77 8.22 9.46
N VAL A 324 -19.65 7.64 9.90
CA VAL A 324 -19.53 6.86 11.13
C VAL A 324 -18.28 7.30 11.90
N ALA A 325 -18.43 7.68 13.17
CA ALA A 325 -17.32 8.00 14.06
C ALA A 325 -17.25 7.00 15.23
N LEU A 326 -16.05 6.45 15.46
CA LEU A 326 -15.74 5.45 16.48
C LEU A 326 -14.69 6.00 17.47
N GLY A 327 -15.11 6.39 18.67
CA GLY A 327 -14.26 7.10 19.63
C GLY A 327 -13.17 6.25 20.32
N VAL A 328 -13.26 4.92 20.29
CA VAL A 328 -12.26 4.01 20.90
C VAL A 328 -12.05 2.75 20.04
N GLY A 329 -12.10 2.93 18.72
CA GLY A 329 -12.08 1.82 17.75
C GLY A 329 -13.41 1.09 17.62
N GLY A 330 -13.40 -0.06 16.95
CA GLY A 330 -14.60 -0.85 16.66
C GLY A 330 -14.61 -1.42 15.25
N SER A 331 -15.80 -1.77 14.76
CA SER A 331 -15.96 -2.39 13.44
C SER A 331 -17.07 -1.74 12.61
N VAL A 332 -16.81 -1.60 11.30
CA VAL A 332 -17.79 -1.17 10.30
C VAL A 332 -17.81 -2.17 9.16
N THR A 333 -18.99 -2.69 8.84
CA THR A 333 -19.24 -3.46 7.61
C THR A 333 -20.18 -2.66 6.72
N ASN A 334 -19.76 -2.38 5.48
CA ASN A 334 -20.57 -1.69 4.49
C ASN A 334 -20.84 -2.64 3.30
N ALA A 335 -22.06 -3.15 3.20
CA ALA A 335 -22.44 -4.18 2.24
C ALA A 335 -22.58 -3.64 0.81
N ALA A 336 -22.66 -4.54 -0.17
CA ALA A 336 -22.88 -4.19 -1.57
C ALA A 336 -24.13 -3.32 -1.75
N GLY A 337 -24.00 -2.21 -2.49
CA GLY A 337 -25.08 -1.25 -2.73
C GLY A 337 -25.37 -0.30 -1.56
N ALA A 338 -24.71 -0.46 -0.41
CA ALA A 338 -24.81 0.44 0.73
C ALA A 338 -23.87 1.64 0.60
N SER A 339 -24.22 2.77 1.22
CA SER A 339 -23.39 3.97 1.23
C SER A 339 -23.17 4.52 2.64
N ILE A 340 -21.94 4.90 2.94
CA ILE A 340 -21.57 5.71 4.09
C ILE A 340 -20.94 7.00 3.57
N THR A 341 -21.47 8.15 3.95
CA THR A 341 -21.00 9.46 3.50
C THR A 341 -20.76 10.41 4.68
N GLY A 342 -19.59 11.01 4.74
CA GLY A 342 -19.25 12.07 5.70
C GLY A 342 -18.91 13.40 5.02
N GLY A 343 -19.20 14.50 5.69
CA GLY A 343 -18.71 15.83 5.35
C GLY A 343 -17.20 16.01 5.59
N SER A 344 -16.61 15.24 6.50
CA SER A 344 -15.16 15.11 6.69
C SER A 344 -14.69 13.73 6.27
N SER A 345 -14.94 12.69 7.08
CA SER A 345 -14.54 11.31 6.76
C SER A 345 -15.74 10.39 6.58
N GLY A 346 -15.66 9.44 5.64
CA GLY A 346 -16.71 8.42 5.51
C GLY A 346 -16.81 7.59 6.79
N VAL A 347 -15.67 7.06 7.24
CA VAL A 347 -15.50 6.40 8.54
C VAL A 347 -14.29 7.00 9.26
N TYR A 348 -14.47 7.37 10.53
CA TYR A 348 -13.42 7.88 11.41
C TYR A 348 -13.27 6.99 12.65
N ALA A 349 -12.02 6.66 13.03
CA ALA A 349 -11.70 6.07 14.33
C ALA A 349 -10.67 6.94 15.06
N GLU A 350 -10.98 7.37 16.28
CA GLU A 350 -10.13 8.28 17.08
C GLU A 350 -8.87 7.57 17.64
N TYR A 351 -7.87 8.36 18.08
CA TYR A 351 -6.62 7.97 18.76
C TYR A 351 -6.80 7.30 20.14
N LYS A 352 -7.72 6.35 20.27
CA LYS A 352 -7.94 5.56 21.50
C LYS A 352 -8.20 4.08 21.23
N GLY A 353 -7.95 3.60 20.01
CA GLY A 353 -8.17 2.21 19.61
C GLY A 353 -8.26 2.00 18.11
N ALA A 354 -7.69 0.88 17.65
CA ALA A 354 -7.67 0.50 16.23
C ALA A 354 -9.09 0.26 15.67
N GLY A 355 -9.36 0.83 14.49
CA GLY A 355 -10.58 0.60 13.72
C GLY A 355 -10.49 -0.63 12.81
N THR A 356 -11.63 -1.23 12.48
CA THR A 356 -11.74 -2.23 11.41
C THR A 356 -12.87 -1.88 10.44
N VAL A 357 -12.59 -1.95 9.14
CA VAL A 357 -13.60 -1.74 8.08
C VAL A 357 -13.58 -2.90 7.10
N THR A 358 -14.76 -3.45 6.79
CA THR A 358 -15.00 -4.31 5.63
C THR A 358 -15.97 -3.63 4.68
N ASN A 359 -15.52 -3.26 3.49
CA ASN A 359 -16.31 -2.54 2.51
C ASN A 359 -16.57 -3.35 1.24
N THR A 360 -17.81 -3.45 0.82
CA THR A 360 -18.25 -3.94 -0.51
C THR A 360 -19.21 -2.93 -1.17
N GLY A 361 -19.58 -1.85 -0.47
CA GLY A 361 -20.37 -0.74 -0.97
C GLY A 361 -19.52 0.51 -1.22
N THR A 362 -20.12 1.69 -1.04
CA THR A 362 -19.42 2.98 -1.15
C THR A 362 -19.17 3.59 0.23
N ILE A 363 -17.93 3.98 0.50
CA ILE A 363 -17.56 4.83 1.64
C ILE A 363 -16.95 6.10 1.08
N SER A 364 -17.48 7.27 1.45
CA SER A 364 -17.02 8.55 0.94
C SER A 364 -16.91 9.62 2.02
N GLY A 365 -15.83 10.39 2.01
CA GLY A 365 -15.70 11.64 2.77
C GLY A 365 -15.07 12.75 1.92
N ASN A 366 -15.17 14.01 2.35
CA ASN A 366 -14.47 15.10 1.64
C ASN A 366 -12.97 15.11 1.97
N SER A 367 -12.61 14.90 3.23
CA SER A 367 -11.21 14.81 3.69
C SER A 367 -10.65 13.42 3.42
N ALA A 368 -11.27 12.39 3.99
CA ALA A 368 -10.84 11.00 3.83
C ALA A 368 -12.02 10.06 3.56
N GLY A 369 -11.83 9.01 2.76
CA GLY A 369 -12.79 7.91 2.73
C GLY A 369 -12.84 7.21 4.09
N ILE A 370 -11.66 6.83 4.59
CA ILE A 370 -11.44 6.26 5.93
C ILE A 370 -10.26 6.97 6.58
N ASP A 371 -10.39 7.35 7.84
CA ASP A 371 -9.34 7.97 8.66
C ASP A 371 -9.27 7.25 10.02
N PHE A 372 -8.15 6.57 10.30
CA PHE A 372 -7.89 5.87 11.56
C PHE A 372 -6.68 6.46 12.29
N GLY A 373 -6.90 6.94 13.52
CA GLY A 373 -5.86 7.53 14.36
C GLY A 373 -4.89 6.54 15.04
N ASP A 374 -5.25 5.26 15.20
CA ASP A 374 -4.40 4.26 15.88
C ASP A 374 -4.21 2.99 15.02
N GLY A 375 -3.89 3.16 13.74
CA GLY A 375 -3.75 2.07 12.78
C GLY A 375 -5.04 1.28 12.59
N GLY A 376 -4.92 -0.02 12.33
CA GLY A 376 -6.07 -0.92 12.20
C GLY A 376 -6.15 -1.63 10.85
N GLY A 377 -7.32 -2.20 10.55
CA GLY A 377 -7.51 -3.08 9.41
C GLY A 377 -8.62 -2.62 8.46
N ILE A 378 -8.26 -2.38 7.21
CA ILE A 378 -9.21 -2.06 6.14
C ILE A 378 -9.21 -3.18 5.10
N THR A 379 -10.37 -3.77 4.86
CA THR A 379 -10.63 -4.68 3.74
C THR A 379 -11.63 -4.02 2.79
N ASN A 380 -11.20 -3.73 1.57
CA ASN A 380 -12.06 -3.24 0.50
C ASN A 380 -12.28 -4.36 -0.53
N ASN A 381 -13.41 -5.04 -0.43
CA ASN A 381 -13.75 -6.16 -1.30
C ASN A 381 -14.07 -5.70 -2.73
N THR A 382 -14.14 -6.67 -3.65
CA THR A 382 -14.57 -6.44 -5.03
C THR A 382 -15.91 -5.72 -5.10
N GLY A 383 -15.99 -4.68 -5.93
CA GLY A 383 -17.16 -3.79 -6.03
C GLY A 383 -17.20 -2.67 -4.98
N GLY A 384 -16.37 -2.75 -3.94
CA GLY A 384 -16.21 -1.70 -2.95
C GLY A 384 -15.50 -0.46 -3.50
N LEU A 385 -16.03 0.72 -3.19
CA LEU A 385 -15.41 2.01 -3.43
C LEU A 385 -15.14 2.71 -2.11
N ILE A 386 -13.88 3.08 -1.87
CA ILE A 386 -13.48 3.99 -0.80
C ILE A 386 -12.94 5.25 -1.46
N THR A 387 -13.51 6.42 -1.15
CA THR A 387 -13.07 7.68 -1.78
C THR A 387 -13.12 8.88 -0.85
N GLY A 388 -12.13 9.76 -0.96
CA GLY A 388 -12.14 11.09 -0.37
C GLY A 388 -10.97 11.91 -0.88
N GLY A 389 -10.69 13.08 -0.30
CA GLY A 389 -9.46 13.83 -0.62
C GLY A 389 -8.24 12.91 -0.56
N THR A 390 -8.10 12.21 0.56
CA THR A 390 -7.34 10.96 0.70
C THR A 390 -8.30 9.77 0.69
N GLY A 391 -7.97 8.65 0.04
CA GLY A 391 -8.82 7.46 0.04
C GLY A 391 -8.87 6.80 1.41
N ILE A 392 -7.70 6.36 1.89
CA ILE A 392 -7.50 5.77 3.22
C ILE A 392 -6.32 6.49 3.89
N PHE A 393 -6.51 6.93 5.12
CA PHE A 393 -5.47 7.52 5.97
C PHE A 393 -5.38 6.72 7.28
N THR A 394 -4.18 6.30 7.67
CA THR A 394 -3.92 5.70 8.98
C THR A 394 -2.70 6.31 9.65
N SER A 395 -2.79 6.63 10.93
CA SER A 395 -1.72 7.15 11.78
C SER A 395 -1.71 6.47 13.16
N GLY A 396 -0.81 6.89 14.05
CA GLY A 396 -0.63 6.46 15.45
C GLY A 396 -0.07 5.04 15.63
N ALA A 397 -0.32 4.15 14.68
CA ALA A 397 0.23 2.80 14.60
C ALA A 397 0.17 2.27 13.16
N ALA A 398 0.87 1.15 12.91
CA ALA A 398 0.90 0.53 11.59
C ALA A 398 -0.50 0.09 11.10
N GLY A 399 -0.83 0.46 9.86
CA GLY A 399 -2.10 0.10 9.20
C GLY A 399 -2.00 -1.16 8.34
N THR A 400 -3.13 -1.83 8.12
CA THR A 400 -3.24 -2.94 7.16
C THR A 400 -4.36 -2.69 6.16
N VAL A 401 -4.04 -2.73 4.87
CA VAL A 401 -4.99 -2.50 3.77
C VAL A 401 -4.99 -3.71 2.83
N SER A 402 -6.13 -4.37 2.72
CA SER A 402 -6.41 -5.41 1.72
C SER A 402 -7.41 -4.88 0.71
N ASN A 403 -6.98 -4.60 -0.50
CA ASN A 403 -7.80 -4.03 -1.56
C ASN A 403 -8.04 -5.03 -2.69
N SER A 404 -9.32 -5.35 -2.92
CA SER A 404 -9.88 -6.07 -4.07
C SER A 404 -10.88 -5.22 -4.87
N GLY A 405 -11.15 -3.99 -4.43
CA GLY A 405 -12.03 -3.02 -5.07
C GLY A 405 -11.27 -1.78 -5.56
N THR A 406 -11.89 -0.61 -5.41
CA THR A 406 -11.31 0.69 -5.77
C THR A 406 -11.09 1.55 -4.53
N VAL A 407 -9.87 2.06 -4.36
CA VAL A 407 -9.53 3.12 -3.42
C VAL A 407 -9.10 4.36 -4.19
N LYS A 408 -9.71 5.51 -3.90
CA LYS A 408 -9.48 6.76 -4.64
C LYS A 408 -9.29 7.98 -3.75
N GLY A 409 -8.07 8.51 -3.71
CA GLY A 409 -7.77 9.88 -3.30
C GLY A 409 -8.06 10.83 -4.45
N THR A 410 -9.03 11.73 -4.29
CA THR A 410 -9.49 12.60 -5.39
C THR A 410 -8.59 13.81 -5.60
N SER A 411 -8.02 14.36 -4.51
CA SER A 411 -7.14 15.54 -4.54
C SER A 411 -5.79 15.31 -3.88
N SER A 412 -5.62 14.21 -3.14
CA SER A 412 -4.41 13.86 -2.37
C SER A 412 -4.03 12.39 -2.63
N ILE A 413 -3.84 11.58 -1.58
CA ILE A 413 -3.26 10.24 -1.67
C ILE A 413 -4.34 9.16 -1.80
N GLY A 414 -4.10 8.11 -2.59
CA GLY A 414 -4.96 6.93 -2.60
C GLY A 414 -4.98 6.23 -1.23
N VAL A 415 -3.81 5.76 -0.78
CA VAL A 415 -3.61 5.18 0.56
C VAL A 415 -2.39 5.81 1.22
N GLU A 416 -2.59 6.35 2.41
CA GLU A 416 -1.53 6.93 3.24
C GLU A 416 -1.40 6.13 4.55
N LEU A 417 -0.22 5.53 4.76
CA LEU A 417 0.15 4.82 5.99
C LEU A 417 1.24 5.62 6.71
N ALA A 418 0.84 6.57 7.56
CA ALA A 418 1.79 7.50 8.20
C ALA A 418 2.81 6.76 9.08
N ASP A 419 2.41 5.72 9.80
CA ASP A 419 3.26 4.95 10.72
C ASP A 419 3.60 3.53 10.20
N GLY A 420 3.65 3.38 8.87
CA GLY A 420 4.01 2.14 8.19
C GLY A 420 2.90 1.08 8.15
N GLY A 421 3.27 -0.14 7.78
CA GLY A 421 2.35 -1.28 7.74
C GLY A 421 2.34 -2.03 6.41
N ASN A 422 1.20 -2.66 6.09
CA ASN A 422 1.08 -3.58 4.96
C ASN A 422 -0.05 -3.18 4.01
N ILE A 423 0.25 -3.16 2.71
CA ILE A 423 -0.73 -2.95 1.64
C ILE A 423 -0.71 -4.17 0.72
N THR A 424 -1.87 -4.78 0.52
CA THR A 424 -2.10 -5.81 -0.50
C THR A 424 -3.14 -5.31 -1.48
N ASN A 425 -2.74 -5.07 -2.73
CA ASN A 425 -3.64 -4.66 -3.81
C ASN A 425 -3.76 -5.83 -4.79
N VAL A 426 -4.84 -6.60 -4.75
CA VAL A 426 -4.95 -7.85 -5.53
C VAL A 426 -5.24 -7.58 -7.02
N ALA A 427 -5.20 -8.64 -7.84
CA ALA A 427 -5.50 -8.55 -9.26
C ALA A 427 -6.84 -7.81 -9.52
N THR A 428 -6.85 -6.93 -10.52
CA THR A 428 -7.97 -6.05 -10.91
C THR A 428 -8.35 -4.95 -9.92
N ALA A 429 -7.79 -4.94 -8.71
CA ALA A 429 -8.02 -3.89 -7.73
C ALA A 429 -7.27 -2.60 -8.15
N THR A 430 -7.85 -1.45 -7.81
CA THR A 430 -7.29 -0.14 -8.14
C THR A 430 -7.04 0.68 -6.88
N ILE A 431 -5.84 1.26 -6.79
CA ILE A 431 -5.52 2.36 -5.87
C ILE A 431 -5.11 3.56 -6.74
N SER A 432 -5.76 4.70 -6.57
CA SER A 432 -5.40 5.91 -7.30
C SER A 432 -5.41 7.13 -6.40
N GLY A 433 -4.42 8.01 -6.52
CA GLY A 433 -4.39 9.31 -5.85
C GLY A 433 -4.26 10.48 -6.80
N GLY A 434 -4.79 11.64 -6.41
CA GLY A 434 -4.61 12.91 -7.09
C GLY A 434 -3.17 13.42 -7.03
N VAL A 435 -2.44 13.11 -5.97
CA VAL A 435 -0.99 13.31 -5.83
C VAL A 435 -0.30 11.96 -6.02
N SER A 436 -0.18 11.15 -4.98
CA SER A 436 0.45 9.82 -5.04
C SER A 436 -0.56 8.69 -4.88
N GLY A 437 -0.35 7.55 -5.54
CA GLY A 437 -1.20 6.37 -5.33
C GLY A 437 -1.10 5.86 -3.90
N ILE A 438 0.14 5.75 -3.41
CA ILE A 438 0.48 5.39 -2.04
C ILE A 438 1.49 6.41 -1.48
N PHE A 439 1.34 6.79 -0.21
CA PHE A 439 2.31 7.61 0.54
C PHE A 439 2.61 7.01 1.91
N SER A 440 3.85 7.13 2.39
CA SER A 440 4.25 6.81 3.77
C SER A 440 5.47 7.61 4.20
N ALA A 441 5.49 8.11 5.44
CA ALA A 441 6.58 8.96 5.96
C ALA A 441 7.26 8.47 7.24
N GLY A 442 6.55 7.74 8.11
CA GLY A 442 7.04 7.45 9.46
C GLY A 442 7.84 6.16 9.58
N GLN A 443 7.44 5.08 8.90
CA GLN A 443 8.03 3.75 9.07
C GLN A 443 7.94 2.91 7.78
N LEU A 444 8.75 1.85 7.70
CA LEU A 444 8.79 0.96 6.53
C LEU A 444 7.40 0.40 6.19
N VAL A 445 7.07 0.45 4.90
CA VAL A 445 5.86 -0.18 4.32
C VAL A 445 6.24 -1.42 3.51
N THR A 446 5.44 -2.47 3.66
CA THR A 446 5.43 -3.62 2.73
C THR A 446 4.26 -3.49 1.77
N LEU A 447 4.55 -3.39 0.47
CA LEU A 447 3.59 -3.25 -0.61
C LEU A 447 3.60 -4.49 -1.51
N ASN A 448 2.49 -5.23 -1.52
CA ASN A 448 2.24 -6.33 -2.44
C ASN A 448 1.19 -5.92 -3.47
N ASN A 449 1.63 -5.60 -4.68
CA ASN A 449 0.76 -5.21 -5.78
C ASN A 449 0.59 -6.35 -6.79
N ALA A 450 -0.66 -6.69 -7.09
CA ALA A 450 -1.10 -7.51 -8.20
C ALA A 450 -2.13 -6.78 -9.09
N GLY A 451 -2.59 -5.60 -8.66
CA GLY A 451 -3.54 -4.74 -9.38
C GLY A 451 -2.88 -3.50 -9.98
N SER A 452 -3.64 -2.40 -10.04
CA SER A 452 -3.16 -1.11 -10.55
C SER A 452 -3.01 -0.09 -9.41
N ILE A 453 -1.88 0.61 -9.37
CA ILE A 453 -1.60 1.73 -8.47
C ILE A 453 -1.19 2.94 -9.31
N SER A 454 -1.83 4.09 -9.10
CA SER A 454 -1.51 5.30 -9.87
C SER A 454 -1.50 6.61 -9.07
N GLY A 455 -0.49 7.46 -9.27
CA GLY A 455 -0.45 8.85 -8.79
C GLY A 455 -0.58 9.85 -9.96
N ALA A 456 -1.54 10.78 -9.89
CA ALA A 456 -1.80 11.72 -10.97
C ALA A 456 -0.93 13.00 -10.91
N GLY A 457 -0.40 13.34 -9.73
CA GLY A 457 0.44 14.53 -9.50
C GLY A 457 1.82 14.22 -8.92
N GLY A 458 2.05 12.99 -8.45
CA GLY A 458 3.28 12.52 -7.80
C GLY A 458 3.63 11.10 -8.22
N ALA A 459 4.21 10.33 -7.29
CA ALA A 459 4.62 8.96 -7.57
C ALA A 459 3.45 7.97 -7.56
N GLY A 460 3.60 6.83 -8.24
CA GLY A 460 2.69 5.70 -8.05
C GLY A 460 2.73 5.22 -6.59
N ALA A 461 3.93 5.05 -6.06
CA ALA A 461 4.19 4.83 -4.64
C ALA A 461 5.35 5.72 -4.17
N ASP A 462 5.09 6.55 -3.17
CA ASP A 462 6.02 7.47 -2.52
C ASP A 462 6.26 7.01 -1.07
N LEU A 463 7.47 6.54 -0.75
CA LEU A 463 7.76 5.77 0.46
C LEU A 463 9.01 6.31 1.18
N GLU A 464 8.84 7.20 2.14
CA GLU A 464 9.92 8.04 2.70
C GLU A 464 10.65 7.45 3.92
N ALA A 465 10.33 6.22 4.35
CA ALA A 465 10.97 5.53 5.46
C ALA A 465 11.54 4.15 5.07
N GLY A 466 11.95 4.01 3.80
CA GLY A 466 12.29 2.73 3.18
C GLY A 466 11.05 1.89 2.84
N ALA A 467 11.25 0.84 2.04
CA ALA A 467 10.14 0.01 1.57
C ALA A 467 10.55 -1.39 1.12
N ILE A 468 9.61 -2.32 1.22
CA ILE A 468 9.64 -3.61 0.50
C ILE A 468 8.48 -3.61 -0.48
N VAL A 469 8.76 -3.56 -1.78
CA VAL A 469 7.73 -3.51 -2.83
C VAL A 469 7.83 -4.75 -3.72
N THR A 470 6.72 -5.46 -3.86
CA THR A 470 6.54 -6.51 -4.86
C THR A 470 5.46 -6.09 -5.85
N ASN A 471 5.83 -5.87 -7.10
CA ASN A 471 4.91 -5.64 -8.21
C ASN A 471 4.78 -6.92 -9.06
N SER A 472 3.71 -7.67 -8.88
CA SER A 472 3.49 -9.00 -9.45
C SER A 472 3.24 -8.97 -10.96
N ALA A 473 3.31 -10.13 -11.62
CA ALA A 473 2.99 -10.24 -13.04
C ALA A 473 1.57 -9.71 -13.36
N GLY A 474 1.46 -8.89 -14.40
CA GLY A 474 0.21 -8.25 -14.81
C GLY A 474 -0.20 -7.02 -13.98
N ALA A 475 0.52 -6.70 -12.90
CA ALA A 475 0.27 -5.53 -12.08
C ALA A 475 0.91 -4.26 -12.67
N SER A 476 0.40 -3.09 -12.31
CA SER A 476 0.97 -1.80 -12.71
C SER A 476 1.16 -0.84 -11.53
N ILE A 477 2.29 -0.14 -11.49
CA ILE A 477 2.53 1.02 -10.63
C ILE A 477 2.96 2.18 -11.53
N SER A 478 2.22 3.29 -11.50
CA SER A 478 2.51 4.44 -12.36
C SER A 478 2.37 5.79 -11.65
N GLY A 479 3.30 6.71 -11.87
CA GLY A 479 3.17 8.09 -11.40
C GLY A 479 3.47 9.12 -12.47
N SER A 480 3.07 10.36 -12.22
CA SER A 480 3.38 11.50 -13.08
C SER A 480 4.78 12.08 -12.85
N GLN A 481 5.45 11.68 -11.76
CA GLN A 481 6.86 12.02 -11.46
C GLN A 481 7.71 10.74 -11.46
N ASP A 482 7.33 9.77 -10.63
CA ASP A 482 8.04 8.50 -10.49
C ASP A 482 7.05 7.31 -10.47
N GLY A 483 7.45 6.15 -10.99
CA GLY A 483 6.68 4.93 -10.73
C GLY A 483 6.71 4.60 -9.24
N ILE A 484 7.93 4.45 -8.71
CA ILE A 484 8.21 4.25 -7.28
C ILE A 484 9.32 5.20 -6.85
N PHE A 485 9.08 5.94 -5.77
CA PHE A 485 10.07 6.77 -5.09
C PHE A 485 10.24 6.27 -3.66
N VAL A 486 11.49 6.01 -3.24
CA VAL A 486 11.83 5.56 -1.89
C VAL A 486 12.95 6.43 -1.31
N THR A 487 12.73 6.98 -0.12
CA THR A 487 13.74 7.77 0.60
C THR A 487 13.81 7.38 2.09
N GLY A 488 14.67 8.08 2.85
CA GLY A 488 14.89 7.91 4.30
C GLY A 488 15.62 6.64 4.73
N SER A 489 15.48 5.53 3.99
CA SER A 489 16.17 4.26 4.20
C SER A 489 16.19 3.43 2.92
N ALA A 490 17.09 2.44 2.84
CA ALA A 490 17.26 1.61 1.66
C ALA A 490 15.97 0.85 1.27
N GLY A 491 15.63 0.89 -0.02
CA GLY A 491 14.47 0.18 -0.58
C GLY A 491 14.80 -1.19 -1.15
N THR A 492 13.82 -2.11 -1.17
CA THR A 492 13.89 -3.39 -1.87
C THR A 492 12.71 -3.53 -2.81
N ILE A 493 12.97 -3.51 -4.12
CA ILE A 493 11.94 -3.54 -5.17
C ILE A 493 12.06 -4.84 -5.96
N THR A 494 10.99 -5.62 -6.03
CA THR A 494 10.85 -6.78 -6.92
C THR A 494 9.74 -6.52 -7.92
N ASN A 495 10.07 -6.51 -9.21
CA ASN A 495 9.13 -6.24 -10.28
C ASN A 495 9.02 -7.44 -11.23
N ALA A 496 7.79 -7.90 -11.46
CA ALA A 496 7.39 -8.80 -12.55
C ALA A 496 6.23 -8.22 -13.38
N GLY A 497 5.71 -7.05 -12.99
CA GLY A 497 4.67 -6.29 -13.69
C GLY A 497 5.24 -5.08 -14.44
N ASN A 498 4.44 -4.04 -14.62
CA ASN A 498 4.84 -2.78 -15.22
C ASN A 498 5.05 -1.69 -14.16
N ILE A 499 6.19 -0.99 -14.22
CA ILE A 499 6.46 0.23 -13.44
C ILE A 499 6.76 1.34 -14.44
N SER A 500 6.10 2.50 -14.28
CA SER A 500 6.28 3.63 -15.20
C SER A 500 6.10 5.00 -14.55
N GLY A 501 6.82 5.98 -15.05
CA GLY A 501 6.75 7.40 -14.70
C GLY A 501 7.87 8.12 -15.45
N PRO A 502 7.98 9.47 -15.42
CA PRO A 502 9.18 10.17 -15.88
C PRO A 502 10.47 9.51 -15.39
N HIS A 503 10.52 9.12 -14.12
CA HIS A 503 11.43 8.07 -13.64
C HIS A 503 10.68 6.79 -13.29
N GLY A 504 11.30 5.63 -13.49
CA GLY A 504 10.69 4.34 -13.18
C GLY A 504 10.73 4.04 -11.68
N VAL A 505 11.94 3.78 -11.18
CA VAL A 505 12.23 3.50 -9.77
C VAL A 505 13.34 4.43 -9.29
N VAL A 506 13.14 5.11 -8.17
CA VAL A 506 14.12 5.99 -7.53
C VAL A 506 14.34 5.54 -6.08
N LEU A 507 15.58 5.20 -5.72
CA LEU A 507 15.98 4.83 -4.37
C LEU A 507 17.04 5.82 -3.85
N GLU A 508 16.67 6.68 -2.90
CA GLU A 508 17.52 7.79 -2.46
C GLU A 508 18.57 7.44 -1.39
N ALA A 509 18.45 6.27 -0.74
CA ALA A 509 19.30 5.83 0.37
C ALA A 509 19.94 4.45 0.11
N GLY A 510 20.26 4.17 -1.15
CA GLY A 510 20.70 2.87 -1.62
C GLY A 510 19.58 1.84 -1.68
N GLY A 511 19.94 0.56 -1.83
CA GLY A 511 18.99 -0.55 -1.84
C GLY A 511 19.11 -1.43 -3.08
N SER A 512 18.05 -2.19 -3.36
CA SER A 512 18.05 -3.17 -4.44
C SER A 512 16.81 -3.13 -5.30
N VAL A 513 17.02 -3.39 -6.60
CA VAL A 513 15.97 -3.54 -7.61
C VAL A 513 16.18 -4.88 -8.32
N THR A 514 15.17 -5.73 -8.30
CA THR A 514 15.11 -6.98 -9.07
C THR A 514 13.97 -6.88 -10.07
N ASN A 515 14.29 -6.78 -11.36
CA ASN A 515 13.32 -6.82 -12.44
C ASN A 515 13.30 -8.24 -13.03
N ASN A 516 12.33 -9.05 -12.62
CA ASN A 516 12.16 -10.43 -13.05
C ASN A 516 11.76 -10.53 -14.52
N ALA A 517 11.88 -11.74 -15.08
CA ALA A 517 11.42 -12.03 -16.44
C ALA A 517 9.93 -11.65 -16.61
N GLY A 518 9.61 -10.96 -17.70
CA GLY A 518 8.28 -10.40 -17.96
C GLY A 518 8.01 -9.05 -17.27
N GLY A 519 8.84 -8.64 -16.31
CA GLY A 519 8.80 -7.32 -15.71
C GLY A 519 9.27 -6.22 -16.66
N SER A 520 8.61 -5.07 -16.60
CA SER A 520 8.93 -3.86 -17.36
C SER A 520 9.10 -2.69 -16.41
N ILE A 521 10.23 -1.98 -16.51
CA ILE A 521 10.43 -0.66 -15.93
C ILE A 521 10.67 0.29 -17.11
N SER A 522 9.67 1.10 -17.44
CA SER A 522 9.68 1.96 -18.64
C SER A 522 9.48 3.41 -18.25
N SER A 523 10.42 4.26 -18.62
CA SER A 523 10.36 5.69 -18.31
C SER A 523 10.84 6.56 -19.48
N PRO A 524 10.41 7.83 -19.53
CA PRO A 524 11.04 8.82 -20.39
C PRO A 524 12.47 9.17 -19.98
N VAL A 525 12.73 9.47 -18.71
CA VAL A 525 14.00 10.10 -18.25
C VAL A 525 14.99 9.04 -17.77
N THR A 526 14.82 8.48 -16.58
CA THR A 526 15.71 7.43 -16.05
C THR A 526 14.89 6.27 -15.55
N ALA A 527 15.19 5.04 -15.96
CA ALA A 527 14.33 3.91 -15.61
C ALA A 527 14.61 3.42 -14.18
N VAL A 528 15.87 3.36 -13.76
CA VAL A 528 16.27 3.06 -12.38
C VAL A 528 17.32 4.07 -11.90
N ILE A 529 17.07 4.72 -10.77
CA ILE A 529 18.03 5.58 -10.04
C ILE A 529 18.29 4.97 -8.67
N VAL A 530 19.55 4.83 -8.29
CA VAL A 530 19.97 4.49 -6.92
C VAL A 530 21.08 5.44 -6.47
N GLN A 531 20.82 6.20 -5.41
CA GLN A 531 21.71 7.22 -4.85
C GLN A 531 21.79 7.10 -3.32
N GLY A 532 22.63 7.93 -2.67
CA GLY A 532 22.83 7.94 -1.20
C GLY A 532 23.52 6.70 -0.59
N GLY A 533 23.70 5.63 -1.37
CA GLY A 533 24.43 4.42 -1.03
C GLY A 533 24.60 3.50 -2.24
N ALA A 534 25.48 2.50 -2.13
CA ALA A 534 25.72 1.57 -3.23
C ALA A 534 24.46 0.78 -3.60
N GLY A 535 24.16 0.69 -4.90
CA GLY A 535 22.98 0.00 -5.42
C GLY A 535 23.22 -1.45 -5.83
N ALA A 536 22.16 -2.25 -5.84
CA ALA A 536 22.16 -3.58 -6.45
C ALA A 536 21.00 -3.71 -7.44
N LEU A 537 21.30 -3.90 -8.72
CA LEU A 537 20.31 -4.11 -9.78
C LEU A 537 20.48 -5.50 -10.38
N THR A 538 19.41 -6.30 -10.37
CA THR A 538 19.34 -7.55 -11.15
C THR A 538 18.19 -7.45 -12.14
N ASN A 539 18.47 -7.71 -13.43
CA ASN A 539 17.49 -7.59 -14.50
C ASN A 539 17.43 -8.88 -15.33
N ALA A 540 16.25 -9.47 -15.42
CA ALA A 540 15.85 -10.50 -16.39
C ALA A 540 14.66 -10.06 -17.26
N GLY A 541 14.10 -8.87 -16.99
CA GLY A 541 13.03 -8.26 -17.75
C GLY A 541 13.52 -7.12 -18.66
N SER A 542 12.65 -6.14 -18.91
CA SER A 542 12.96 -4.93 -19.69
C SER A 542 13.10 -3.71 -18.78
N ILE A 543 14.21 -2.98 -18.90
CA ILE A 543 14.45 -1.67 -18.30
C ILE A 543 14.73 -0.71 -19.46
N SER A 544 13.91 0.33 -19.63
CA SER A 544 13.98 1.21 -20.80
C SER A 544 13.74 2.67 -20.45
N ALA A 545 14.68 3.55 -20.82
CA ALA A 545 14.55 5.00 -20.79
C ALA A 545 14.54 5.58 -22.22
N THR A 546 13.44 6.24 -22.61
CA THR A 546 13.16 6.51 -24.04
C THR A 546 13.43 7.94 -24.51
N ALA A 547 13.42 8.95 -23.63
CA ALA A 547 13.62 10.34 -24.03
C ALA A 547 15.10 10.62 -24.28
N THR A 548 15.41 11.57 -25.17
CA THR A 548 16.79 12.03 -25.42
C THR A 548 17.48 12.42 -24.11
N GLY A 549 18.67 11.88 -23.84
CA GLY A 549 19.37 12.07 -22.58
C GLY A 549 19.04 11.02 -21.51
N GLY A 550 18.06 10.15 -21.74
CA GLY A 550 17.60 9.20 -20.73
C GLY A 550 18.56 8.04 -20.47
N THR A 551 18.54 7.54 -19.23
CA THR A 551 19.46 6.50 -18.73
C THR A 551 18.69 5.25 -18.31
N GLY A 552 19.15 4.07 -18.75
CA GLY A 552 18.53 2.80 -18.34
C GLY A 552 18.67 2.57 -16.84
N ALA A 553 19.91 2.55 -16.34
CA ALA A 553 20.20 2.45 -14.91
C ALA A 553 21.28 3.45 -14.49
N ASP A 554 20.99 4.25 -13.46
CA ASP A 554 21.89 5.25 -12.87
C ASP A 554 22.18 4.89 -11.40
N LEU A 555 23.44 4.59 -11.08
CA LEU A 555 23.90 4.21 -9.74
C LEU A 555 24.95 5.22 -9.27
N GLU A 556 24.57 6.16 -8.39
CA GLU A 556 25.40 7.33 -8.08
C GLU A 556 26.47 7.11 -7.00
N ASN A 557 26.52 5.95 -6.36
CA ASN A 557 27.48 5.63 -5.29
C ASN A 557 28.12 4.25 -5.48
N GLY A 558 28.36 3.86 -6.74
CA GLY A 558 28.84 2.54 -7.11
C GLY A 558 27.77 1.44 -6.92
N GLY A 559 28.23 0.19 -6.93
CA GLY A 559 27.37 -0.97 -6.69
C GLY A 559 27.46 -2.03 -7.78
N THR A 560 26.41 -2.84 -7.91
CA THR A 560 26.38 -4.00 -8.79
C THR A 560 25.20 -3.96 -9.76
N VAL A 561 25.43 -4.35 -11.01
CA VAL A 561 24.39 -4.55 -12.02
C VAL A 561 24.57 -5.93 -12.66
N GLY A 562 23.58 -6.80 -12.50
CA GLY A 562 23.49 -8.09 -13.20
C GLY A 562 22.38 -8.06 -14.24
N ASN A 563 22.73 -8.04 -15.52
CA ASN A 563 21.76 -8.20 -16.61
C ASN A 563 21.80 -9.65 -17.11
N LEU A 564 20.81 -10.44 -16.72
CA LEU A 564 20.72 -11.88 -16.99
C LEU A 564 20.33 -12.15 -18.45
N ALA A 565 20.49 -13.40 -18.89
CA ALA A 565 20.07 -13.82 -20.22
C ALA A 565 18.57 -13.53 -20.44
N GLY A 566 18.24 -12.91 -21.58
CA GLY A 566 16.88 -12.42 -21.89
C GLY A 566 16.53 -11.06 -21.29
N GLY A 567 17.33 -10.54 -20.35
CA GLY A 567 17.20 -9.20 -19.81
C GLY A 567 17.67 -8.12 -20.78
N SER A 568 17.02 -6.96 -20.76
CA SER A 568 17.39 -5.78 -21.53
C SER A 568 17.46 -4.53 -20.65
N ILE A 569 18.57 -3.79 -20.73
CA ILE A 569 18.74 -2.46 -20.13
C ILE A 569 19.08 -1.48 -21.24
N ILE A 570 18.14 -0.58 -21.56
CA ILE A 570 18.27 0.37 -22.67
C ILE A 570 18.07 1.78 -22.12
N GLY A 571 19.01 2.67 -22.37
CA GLY A 571 18.78 4.10 -22.26
C GLY A 571 19.04 4.79 -23.60
N ALA A 572 18.34 5.89 -23.82
CA ALA A 572 18.54 6.71 -25.00
C ALA A 572 19.94 7.34 -25.02
N SER A 573 20.49 7.74 -23.87
CA SER A 573 21.88 8.21 -23.74
C SER A 573 22.76 7.10 -23.18
N PHE A 574 22.52 6.68 -21.94
CA PHE A 574 23.35 5.70 -21.24
C PHE A 574 22.56 4.42 -20.99
N GLY A 575 23.12 3.26 -21.32
CA GLY A 575 22.54 1.98 -20.88
C GLY A 575 22.64 1.86 -19.35
N ILE A 576 23.87 1.89 -18.87
CA ILE A 576 24.22 1.94 -17.43
C ILE A 576 25.19 3.09 -17.19
N PHE A 577 24.91 3.89 -16.17
CA PHE A 577 25.77 4.96 -15.70
C PHE A 577 26.07 4.74 -14.21
N VAL A 578 27.35 4.66 -13.84
CA VAL A 578 27.78 4.47 -12.44
C VAL A 578 28.72 5.59 -12.04
N THR A 579 28.37 6.28 -10.95
CA THR A 579 29.14 7.38 -10.37
C THR A 579 29.40 7.22 -8.87
N GLY A 580 30.19 8.14 -8.29
CA GLY A 580 30.49 8.23 -6.85
C GLY A 580 31.27 7.08 -6.21
N GLY A 581 31.44 5.95 -6.91
CA GLY A 581 32.14 4.76 -6.44
C GLY A 581 32.43 3.77 -7.57
N THR A 582 33.01 2.62 -7.24
CA THR A 582 33.30 1.56 -8.23
C THR A 582 32.03 0.79 -8.61
N GLY A 583 31.87 0.51 -9.90
CA GLY A 583 30.76 -0.29 -10.42
C GLY A 583 31.20 -1.70 -10.81
N THR A 584 30.34 -2.68 -10.60
CA THR A 584 30.53 -4.05 -11.12
C THR A 584 29.34 -4.44 -11.98
N VAL A 585 29.58 -4.64 -13.28
CA VAL A 585 28.52 -5.00 -14.24
C VAL A 585 28.78 -6.40 -14.79
N SER A 586 27.79 -7.28 -14.68
CA SER A 586 27.78 -8.60 -15.34
C SER A 586 26.64 -8.64 -16.35
N ASN A 587 26.96 -8.85 -17.61
CA ASN A 587 25.99 -8.89 -18.71
C ASN A 587 25.98 -10.24 -19.40
N ALA A 588 24.82 -10.90 -19.43
CA ALA A 588 24.49 -12.04 -20.28
C ALA A 588 23.27 -11.74 -21.19
N GLY A 589 22.67 -10.55 -21.05
CA GLY A 589 21.57 -10.06 -21.86
C GLY A 589 21.99 -8.95 -22.83
N ALA A 590 21.09 -8.00 -23.09
CA ALA A 590 21.35 -6.83 -23.92
C ALA A 590 21.45 -5.55 -23.08
N ILE A 591 22.53 -4.78 -23.27
CA ILE A 591 22.68 -3.42 -22.73
C ILE A 591 22.88 -2.45 -23.88
N ALA A 592 22.16 -1.33 -23.89
CA ALA A 592 22.32 -0.31 -24.92
C ALA A 592 22.23 1.13 -24.42
N GLY A 593 23.20 1.94 -24.83
CA GLY A 593 23.16 3.41 -24.77
C GLY A 593 22.95 3.94 -26.17
N SER A 594 21.71 4.12 -26.58
CA SER A 594 21.33 4.21 -28.00
C SER A 594 22.02 5.36 -28.74
N ASN A 595 22.28 6.49 -28.06
CA ASN A 595 22.92 7.67 -28.64
C ASN A 595 24.26 8.04 -28.01
N ASN A 596 24.66 7.41 -26.90
CA ASN A 596 25.91 7.73 -26.21
C ASN A 596 26.64 6.47 -25.74
N ILE A 597 26.71 6.19 -24.44
CA ILE A 597 27.58 5.12 -23.89
C ILE A 597 26.75 3.92 -23.43
N GLY A 598 27.17 2.70 -23.78
CA GLY A 598 26.52 1.48 -23.32
C GLY A 598 26.63 1.32 -21.80
N ILE A 599 27.87 1.29 -21.30
CA ILE A 599 28.20 1.24 -19.87
C ILE A 599 29.27 2.29 -19.57
N ASP A 600 28.99 3.20 -18.64
CA ASP A 600 29.94 4.22 -18.17
C ASP A 600 30.23 4.04 -16.68
N LEU A 601 31.48 3.72 -16.35
CA LEU A 601 32.00 3.54 -14.99
C LEU A 601 32.94 4.70 -14.62
N THR A 602 32.39 5.77 -14.07
CA THR A 602 33.16 6.99 -13.79
C THR A 602 34.11 6.87 -12.60
N GLY A 603 33.82 5.97 -11.65
CA GLY A 603 34.68 5.68 -10.49
C GLY A 603 35.69 4.54 -10.70
N GLY A 604 35.67 3.89 -11.87
CA GLY A 604 36.38 2.63 -12.12
C GLY A 604 35.52 1.40 -11.80
N GLY A 605 36.14 0.21 -11.76
CA GLY A 605 35.47 -1.05 -11.41
C GLY A 605 35.60 -2.12 -12.48
N SER A 606 34.55 -2.92 -12.70
CA SER A 606 34.62 -4.06 -13.62
C SER A 606 33.38 -4.26 -14.48
N VAL A 607 33.59 -4.74 -15.70
CA VAL A 607 32.55 -5.20 -16.63
C VAL A 607 32.88 -6.61 -17.08
N THR A 608 31.92 -7.53 -16.98
CA THR A 608 31.99 -8.87 -17.56
C THR A 608 30.85 -9.02 -18.57
N ASN A 609 31.18 -9.13 -19.85
CA ASN A 609 30.22 -9.43 -20.90
C ASN A 609 30.34 -10.92 -21.27
N ALA A 610 29.44 -11.73 -20.74
CA ALA A 610 29.43 -13.18 -20.92
C ALA A 610 29.11 -13.57 -22.37
N ALA A 611 29.37 -14.83 -22.72
CA ALA A 611 29.01 -15.39 -24.02
C ALA A 611 27.51 -15.22 -24.31
N GLY A 612 27.18 -14.69 -25.49
CA GLY A 612 25.82 -14.33 -25.88
C GLY A 612 25.32 -12.98 -25.36
N GLY A 613 26.06 -12.34 -24.44
CA GLY A 613 25.80 -10.97 -24.01
C GLY A 613 26.14 -9.95 -25.10
N SER A 614 25.35 -8.87 -25.17
CA SER A 614 25.53 -7.78 -26.13
C SER A 614 25.55 -6.44 -25.42
N ILE A 615 26.58 -5.63 -25.69
CA ILE A 615 26.65 -4.22 -25.30
C ILE A 615 26.76 -3.40 -26.58
N THR A 616 25.79 -2.52 -26.84
CA THR A 616 25.71 -1.75 -28.10
C THR A 616 25.44 -0.27 -27.86
N SER A 617 26.18 0.61 -28.52
CA SER A 617 25.97 2.05 -28.42
C SER A 617 26.41 2.81 -29.67
N ALA A 618 25.97 4.07 -29.79
CA ALA A 618 26.45 4.97 -30.84
C ALA A 618 27.77 5.68 -30.49
N GLY A 619 28.08 5.83 -29.20
CA GLY A 619 29.33 6.37 -28.67
C GLY A 619 30.27 5.23 -28.26
N PHE A 620 30.58 5.14 -26.96
CA PHE A 620 31.45 4.08 -26.43
C PHE A 620 30.64 2.85 -26.00
N GLY A 621 31.10 1.64 -26.33
CA GLY A 621 30.45 0.42 -25.83
C GLY A 621 30.56 0.35 -24.31
N VAL A 622 31.80 0.35 -23.82
CA VAL A 622 32.16 0.47 -22.40
C VAL A 622 33.16 1.61 -22.23
N ALA A 623 32.92 2.52 -21.29
CA ALA A 623 33.86 3.56 -20.89
C ALA A 623 34.20 3.43 -19.40
N VAL A 624 35.49 3.47 -19.06
CA VAL A 624 35.98 3.44 -17.67
C VAL A 624 36.90 4.63 -17.43
N TYR A 625 36.51 5.49 -16.50
CA TYR A 625 37.30 6.65 -16.09
C TYR A 625 37.89 6.41 -14.69
N GLY A 626 37.86 7.38 -13.78
CA GLY A 626 38.16 7.17 -12.36
C GLY A 626 39.42 6.35 -12.05
N SER A 627 39.23 5.25 -11.32
CA SER A 627 40.27 4.30 -10.95
C SER A 627 40.43 3.20 -12.00
N SER A 628 41.47 2.36 -11.87
CA SER A 628 41.69 1.20 -12.75
C SER A 628 40.44 0.33 -12.94
N GLY A 629 40.20 -0.03 -14.18
CA GLY A 629 39.11 -0.86 -14.66
C GLY A 629 39.56 -2.26 -15.10
N THR A 630 38.62 -3.20 -15.07
CA THR A 630 38.77 -4.49 -15.76
C THR A 630 37.56 -4.75 -16.65
N VAL A 631 37.78 -5.00 -17.93
CA VAL A 631 36.73 -5.41 -18.87
C VAL A 631 37.04 -6.83 -19.33
N THR A 632 36.16 -7.77 -19.05
CA THR A 632 36.22 -9.15 -19.57
C THR A 632 35.14 -9.32 -20.63
N ASN A 633 35.50 -9.78 -21.82
CA ASN A 633 34.55 -9.97 -22.91
C ASN A 633 34.63 -11.39 -23.47
N ALA A 634 33.49 -12.08 -23.49
CA ALA A 634 33.23 -13.32 -24.22
C ALA A 634 32.05 -13.18 -25.21
N GLY A 635 31.36 -12.03 -25.20
CA GLY A 635 30.24 -11.69 -26.07
C GLY A 635 30.58 -10.59 -27.07
N THR A 636 29.59 -9.79 -27.45
CA THR A 636 29.76 -8.66 -28.37
C THR A 636 29.77 -7.33 -27.62
N ILE A 637 30.80 -6.51 -27.86
CA ILE A 637 30.83 -5.11 -27.45
C ILE A 637 30.97 -4.24 -28.70
N SER A 638 30.01 -3.34 -28.92
CA SER A 638 29.97 -2.44 -30.07
C SER A 638 29.80 -1.00 -29.61
N GLY A 639 30.70 -0.13 -30.04
CA GLY A 639 30.59 1.32 -29.93
C GLY A 639 30.83 1.98 -31.28
N GLY A 640 30.10 3.06 -31.57
CA GLY A 640 30.30 3.83 -32.79
C GLY A 640 31.59 4.68 -32.79
N LEU A 641 32.13 4.99 -31.60
CA LEU A 641 33.47 5.54 -31.42
C LEU A 641 34.46 4.40 -31.11
N ASP A 642 34.48 3.95 -29.86
CA ASP A 642 35.28 2.82 -29.40
C ASP A 642 34.39 1.75 -28.77
N ALA A 643 34.68 0.48 -29.01
CA ALA A 643 34.03 -0.62 -28.30
C ALA A 643 34.36 -0.55 -26.80
N VAL A 644 35.62 -0.28 -26.45
CA VAL A 644 36.06 -0.09 -25.06
C VAL A 644 37.02 1.10 -24.98
N MET A 645 36.73 2.06 -24.10
CA MET A 645 37.63 3.17 -23.76
C MET A 645 37.99 3.12 -22.27
N PHE A 646 39.27 2.94 -21.98
CA PHE A 646 39.84 3.26 -20.68
C PHE A 646 40.35 4.71 -20.73
N GLY A 647 39.56 5.62 -20.16
CA GLY A 647 39.82 7.07 -20.18
C GLY A 647 40.62 7.57 -18.98
N ASN A 648 41.22 6.67 -18.20
CA ASN A 648 41.97 6.99 -17.00
C ASN A 648 43.49 6.76 -17.17
N SER A 649 44.25 6.89 -16.09
CA SER A 649 45.71 6.71 -16.06
C SER A 649 46.16 5.55 -15.15
N GLY A 650 45.20 4.77 -14.64
CA GLY A 650 45.41 3.57 -13.85
C GLY A 650 45.92 2.41 -14.70
N ALA A 651 46.26 1.29 -14.05
CA ALA A 651 46.62 0.07 -14.74
C ALA A 651 45.35 -0.69 -15.12
N ASP A 652 44.80 -0.39 -16.30
CA ASP A 652 43.59 -1.03 -16.80
C ASP A 652 43.88 -2.40 -17.43
N ARG A 653 42.87 -3.29 -17.40
CA ARG A 653 42.98 -4.65 -17.93
C ARG A 653 41.81 -4.99 -18.84
N LEU A 654 42.10 -5.32 -20.09
CA LEU A 654 41.14 -5.98 -20.99
C LEU A 654 41.44 -7.47 -21.00
N ILE A 655 40.47 -8.31 -20.65
CA ILE A 655 40.54 -9.76 -20.77
C ILE A 655 39.66 -10.17 -21.95
N VAL A 656 40.26 -10.80 -22.95
CA VAL A 656 39.58 -11.28 -24.15
C VAL A 656 39.44 -12.80 -24.06
N ASP A 657 38.20 -13.28 -23.96
CA ASP A 657 37.90 -14.70 -24.08
C ASP A 657 37.78 -15.12 -25.56
N PRO A 658 38.10 -16.38 -25.90
CA PRO A 658 37.80 -16.92 -27.22
C PRO A 658 36.33 -16.75 -27.61
N GLY A 659 36.09 -16.15 -28.78
CA GLY A 659 34.74 -15.84 -29.28
C GLY A 659 34.26 -14.41 -28.99
N ALA A 660 35.03 -13.62 -28.23
CA ALA A 660 34.79 -12.20 -28.05
C ALA A 660 34.74 -11.45 -29.40
N ALA A 661 33.76 -10.56 -29.55
CA ALA A 661 33.64 -9.68 -30.70
C ALA A 661 33.66 -8.21 -30.27
N PHE A 662 34.44 -7.42 -31.00
CA PHE A 662 34.50 -5.96 -30.85
C PHE A 662 34.14 -5.29 -32.17
N SER A 663 33.24 -4.30 -32.11
CA SER A 663 32.93 -3.41 -33.23
C SER A 663 33.20 -1.98 -32.78
N GLY A 664 34.29 -1.41 -33.29
CA GLY A 664 34.94 -0.20 -32.76
C GLY A 664 36.31 -0.53 -32.17
N ALA A 665 37.15 0.49 -31.96
CA ALA A 665 38.47 0.29 -31.38
C ALA A 665 38.40 -0.05 -29.88
N VAL A 666 39.49 -0.59 -29.35
CA VAL A 666 39.69 -0.78 -27.91
C VAL A 666 40.93 0.00 -27.49
N VAL A 667 40.77 0.94 -26.55
CA VAL A 667 41.80 1.92 -26.20
C VAL A 667 42.11 1.85 -24.71
N GLY A 668 43.36 1.50 -24.36
CA GLY A 668 43.85 1.36 -22.98
C GLY A 668 44.02 2.66 -22.18
N GLY A 669 44.00 3.84 -22.81
CA GLY A 669 44.29 5.10 -22.11
C GLY A 669 45.78 5.36 -21.93
N SER A 670 46.19 6.16 -20.94
CA SER A 670 47.60 6.58 -20.75
C SER A 670 48.37 5.81 -19.68
N GLY A 671 47.69 4.88 -18.97
CA GLY A 671 48.28 4.06 -17.93
C GLY A 671 49.13 2.89 -18.46
N SER A 672 49.60 2.04 -17.53
CA SER A 672 50.29 0.79 -17.87
C SER A 672 49.27 -0.33 -18.03
N ASN A 673 48.65 -0.37 -19.21
CA ASN A 673 47.49 -1.23 -19.45
C ASN A 673 47.89 -2.61 -19.97
N THR A 674 47.05 -3.60 -19.66
CA THR A 674 47.26 -4.99 -20.05
C THR A 674 46.15 -5.47 -20.95
N LEU A 675 46.52 -5.97 -22.14
CA LEU A 675 45.66 -6.79 -22.99
C LEU A 675 45.94 -8.26 -22.67
N GLU A 676 44.96 -8.94 -22.11
CA GLU A 676 45.08 -10.34 -21.71
C GLU A 676 44.25 -11.26 -22.61
N LEU A 677 44.87 -12.37 -22.99
CA LEU A 677 44.30 -13.40 -23.85
C LEU A 677 44.04 -14.67 -23.03
N ALA A 678 42.77 -14.95 -22.77
CA ALA A 678 42.34 -15.94 -21.77
C ALA A 678 42.34 -17.40 -22.29
N ALA A 679 42.30 -18.35 -21.36
CA ALA A 679 42.49 -19.79 -21.64
C ALA A 679 41.26 -20.58 -22.11
N ASN A 680 40.11 -19.95 -22.32
CA ASN A 680 38.82 -20.64 -22.51
C ASN A 680 38.55 -21.12 -23.95
N GLY A 681 39.53 -21.76 -24.60
CA GLY A 681 39.45 -22.25 -25.99
C GLY A 681 40.50 -21.64 -26.92
N SER A 682 40.27 -21.75 -28.23
CA SER A 682 41.16 -21.16 -29.25
C SER A 682 40.65 -19.81 -29.71
N GLY A 683 41.46 -18.77 -29.57
CA GLY A 683 41.14 -17.42 -29.98
C GLY A 683 41.93 -16.95 -31.22
N THR A 684 41.43 -15.92 -31.89
CA THR A 684 42.14 -15.21 -32.96
C THR A 684 41.99 -13.71 -32.74
N ILE A 685 43.08 -12.96 -32.87
CA ILE A 685 43.11 -11.51 -32.67
C ILE A 685 44.09 -10.87 -33.67
N THR A 686 43.90 -9.57 -33.94
CA THR A 686 44.70 -8.79 -34.89
C THR A 686 44.69 -7.31 -34.50
N GLY A 687 45.74 -6.58 -34.87
CA GLY A 687 45.81 -5.13 -34.75
C GLY A 687 46.21 -4.65 -33.35
N ILE A 688 46.96 -5.47 -32.61
CA ILE A 688 47.55 -5.12 -31.32
C ILE A 688 48.62 -4.04 -31.54
N GLY A 689 48.57 -2.96 -30.75
CA GLY A 689 49.44 -1.80 -30.93
C GLY A 689 49.04 -0.91 -32.12
N GLY A 690 48.03 -1.32 -32.89
CA GLY A 690 47.44 -0.57 -34.00
C GLY A 690 46.18 0.20 -33.60
N SER A 691 45.33 0.51 -34.59
CA SER A 691 44.06 1.23 -34.34
C SER A 691 42.94 0.35 -33.77
N SER A 692 43.08 -0.98 -33.79
CA SER A 692 42.07 -1.90 -33.25
C SER A 692 42.23 -2.09 -31.74
N PHE A 693 43.47 -2.31 -31.28
CA PHE A 693 43.81 -2.39 -29.86
C PHE A 693 44.99 -1.46 -29.56
N ALA A 694 44.67 -0.24 -29.12
CA ALA A 694 45.64 0.82 -28.90
C ALA A 694 45.99 0.99 -27.42
N ASN A 695 47.21 1.45 -27.15
CA ASN A 695 47.70 1.86 -25.82
C ASN A 695 47.68 0.75 -24.75
N PHE A 696 47.99 -0.48 -25.15
CA PHE A 696 48.30 -1.58 -24.25
C PHE A 696 49.80 -1.81 -24.23
N SER A 697 50.45 -1.39 -23.15
CA SER A 697 51.90 -1.57 -22.96
C SER A 697 52.27 -3.04 -22.70
N ASN A 698 51.32 -3.83 -22.21
CA ASN A 698 51.55 -5.22 -21.86
C ASN A 698 50.54 -6.12 -22.59
N VAL A 699 51.02 -7.19 -23.19
CA VAL A 699 50.20 -8.30 -23.67
C VAL A 699 50.50 -9.51 -22.79
N ALA A 700 49.46 -10.09 -22.20
CA ALA A 700 49.55 -11.30 -21.39
C ALA A 700 48.78 -12.43 -22.08
N VAL A 701 49.39 -13.61 -22.17
CA VAL A 701 48.74 -14.83 -22.67
C VAL A 701 48.69 -15.82 -21.51
N ASP A 702 47.48 -16.17 -21.09
CA ASP A 702 47.26 -17.00 -19.91
C ASP A 702 47.81 -18.41 -20.07
N SER A 703 48.12 -19.03 -18.94
CA SER A 703 48.48 -20.45 -18.91
C SER A 703 47.33 -21.32 -19.46
N GLY A 704 47.66 -22.17 -20.44
CA GLY A 704 46.69 -23.00 -21.15
C GLY A 704 45.93 -22.28 -22.27
N ALA A 705 46.15 -20.98 -22.49
CA ALA A 705 45.54 -20.26 -23.60
C ALA A 705 46.15 -20.64 -24.95
N ASN A 706 45.33 -20.63 -26.00
CA ASN A 706 45.74 -20.92 -27.36
C ASN A 706 45.23 -19.83 -28.29
N TRP A 707 46.12 -18.94 -28.73
CA TRP A 707 45.77 -17.75 -29.49
C TRP A 707 46.55 -17.67 -30.80
N THR A 708 45.87 -17.23 -31.85
CA THR A 708 46.49 -16.90 -33.13
C THR A 708 46.47 -15.39 -33.34
N LEU A 709 47.65 -14.78 -33.44
CA LEU A 709 47.87 -13.42 -33.93
C LEU A 709 47.91 -13.42 -35.46
N THR A 710 47.17 -12.50 -36.06
CA THR A 710 47.09 -12.32 -37.51
C THR A 710 47.36 -10.86 -37.86
N GLY A 711 47.87 -10.59 -39.06
CA GLY A 711 48.24 -9.22 -39.44
C GLY A 711 49.52 -8.74 -38.76
N GLY A 712 49.68 -7.42 -38.63
CA GLY A 712 50.84 -6.82 -37.97
C GLY A 712 50.49 -6.32 -36.58
N ASP A 713 51.19 -6.85 -35.58
CA ASP A 713 50.98 -6.59 -34.16
C ASP A 713 52.26 -6.03 -33.51
N THR A 714 52.09 -5.14 -32.53
CA THR A 714 53.18 -4.53 -31.75
C THR A 714 52.80 -4.49 -30.28
N ALA A 715 53.73 -4.88 -29.40
CA ALA A 715 53.59 -4.78 -27.95
C ALA A 715 54.91 -4.30 -27.34
N ALA A 716 54.87 -3.55 -26.23
CA ALA A 716 56.10 -3.22 -25.50
C ALA A 716 56.58 -4.43 -24.70
N ASN A 717 55.73 -4.97 -23.83
CA ASN A 717 56.03 -6.15 -23.05
C ASN A 717 55.07 -7.30 -23.40
N VAL A 718 55.60 -8.52 -23.50
CA VAL A 718 54.80 -9.74 -23.71
C VAL A 718 55.12 -10.76 -22.62
N LEU A 719 54.12 -11.13 -21.83
CA LEU A 719 54.15 -12.31 -20.97
C LEU A 719 53.37 -13.43 -21.66
N ASN A 720 54.04 -14.50 -22.05
CA ASN A 720 53.38 -15.63 -22.69
C ASN A 720 53.54 -16.89 -21.85
N ASP A 721 52.45 -17.36 -21.24
CA ASP A 721 52.37 -18.62 -20.50
C ASP A 721 51.53 -19.69 -21.24
N GLY A 722 51.06 -19.37 -22.44
CA GLY A 722 50.24 -20.25 -23.27
C GLY A 722 50.91 -20.63 -24.60
N SER A 723 50.08 -20.82 -25.62
CA SER A 723 50.46 -21.07 -27.00
C SER A 723 50.05 -19.89 -27.86
N LEU A 724 51.02 -19.12 -28.35
CA LEU A 724 50.80 -17.94 -29.18
C LEU A 724 51.30 -18.20 -30.61
N ALA A 725 50.39 -18.51 -31.53
CA ALA A 725 50.70 -18.62 -32.95
C ALA A 725 50.73 -17.24 -33.61
N ILE A 726 51.77 -16.94 -34.38
CA ILE A 726 51.94 -15.68 -35.12
C ILE A 726 51.90 -16.02 -36.60
N THR A 727 50.90 -15.53 -37.33
CA THR A 727 50.76 -15.80 -38.77
C THR A 727 51.11 -14.60 -39.65
N GLY A 728 51.23 -13.40 -39.06
CA GLY A 728 51.77 -12.21 -39.71
C GLY A 728 53.04 -11.75 -39.00
N SER A 729 53.02 -10.63 -38.29
CA SER A 729 54.18 -10.13 -37.54
C SER A 729 53.84 -9.77 -36.10
N LEU A 730 54.77 -10.02 -35.16
CA LEU A 730 54.73 -9.46 -33.81
C LEU A 730 56.05 -8.74 -33.52
N ASP A 731 55.99 -7.45 -33.22
CA ASP A 731 57.12 -6.63 -32.74
C ASP A 731 57.03 -6.44 -31.22
N VAL A 732 58.01 -6.98 -30.49
CA VAL A 732 58.16 -6.84 -29.04
C VAL A 732 59.25 -5.80 -28.74
N SER A 733 58.82 -4.55 -28.68
CA SER A 733 59.70 -3.37 -28.65
C SER A 733 60.42 -3.12 -27.32
N SER A 734 60.01 -3.73 -26.21
CA SER A 734 60.72 -3.65 -24.92
C SER A 734 61.23 -5.00 -24.44
N ALA A 735 60.35 -5.96 -24.10
CA ALA A 735 60.79 -7.28 -23.63
C ALA A 735 59.74 -8.37 -23.75
N ILE A 736 60.17 -9.59 -24.10
CA ILE A 736 59.48 -10.80 -23.65
C ILE A 736 59.81 -10.96 -22.17
N ASP A 737 58.77 -11.01 -21.32
CA ASP A 737 58.92 -11.13 -19.88
C ASP A 737 59.69 -12.42 -19.55
N SER A 738 60.72 -12.28 -18.69
CA SER A 738 61.61 -13.39 -18.32
C SER A 738 60.92 -14.56 -17.61
N SER A 739 59.71 -14.33 -17.08
CA SER A 739 58.87 -15.36 -16.47
C SER A 739 58.01 -16.13 -17.47
N SER A 740 57.96 -15.71 -18.74
CA SER A 740 57.19 -16.41 -19.80
C SER A 740 57.58 -17.88 -19.90
N THR A 741 56.58 -18.75 -19.76
CA THR A 741 56.72 -20.22 -19.81
C THR A 741 56.15 -20.86 -21.09
N GLY A 742 55.46 -20.08 -21.89
CA GLY A 742 54.75 -20.49 -23.09
C GLY A 742 55.61 -20.58 -24.36
N ILE A 743 54.93 -20.91 -25.46
CA ILE A 743 55.51 -21.07 -26.79
C ILE A 743 55.01 -20.00 -27.76
N PHE A 744 55.93 -19.40 -28.50
CA PHE A 744 55.67 -18.59 -29.68
C PHE A 744 55.80 -19.49 -30.93
N GLN A 745 54.73 -19.63 -31.72
CA GLN A 745 54.73 -20.47 -32.92
C GLN A 745 54.66 -19.59 -34.16
N LEU A 746 55.76 -19.48 -34.89
CA LEU A 746 55.83 -18.69 -36.11
C LEU A 746 55.23 -19.50 -37.26
N GLY A 747 54.17 -18.98 -37.87
CA GLY A 747 53.57 -19.50 -39.09
C GLY A 747 54.49 -19.29 -40.31
N GLY A 748 54.08 -19.81 -41.47
CA GLY A 748 54.86 -19.63 -42.69
C GLY A 748 54.99 -18.15 -43.07
N SER A 749 56.23 -17.69 -43.32
CA SER A 749 56.55 -16.27 -43.60
C SER A 749 56.18 -15.29 -42.48
N ALA A 750 55.89 -15.76 -41.26
CA ALA A 750 55.66 -14.89 -40.12
C ALA A 750 56.96 -14.31 -39.58
N SER A 751 56.90 -13.13 -38.95
CA SER A 751 58.05 -12.52 -38.29
C SER A 751 57.80 -12.24 -36.81
N LEU A 752 58.77 -12.55 -35.97
CA LEU A 752 58.80 -12.13 -34.57
C LEU A 752 60.04 -11.25 -34.36
N GLU A 753 59.86 -9.99 -33.97
CA GLU A 753 60.95 -9.08 -33.62
C GLU A 753 61.00 -8.90 -32.10
N VAL A 754 62.22 -8.96 -31.53
CA VAL A 754 62.44 -8.91 -30.08
C VAL A 754 63.58 -7.98 -29.71
N ALA A 755 63.25 -6.98 -28.89
CA ALA A 755 64.25 -6.08 -28.30
C ALA A 755 65.05 -6.77 -27.18
N VAL A 756 64.34 -7.49 -26.30
CA VAL A 756 64.91 -8.22 -25.14
C VAL A 756 64.14 -9.52 -24.91
N ALA A 757 64.86 -10.62 -24.68
CA ALA A 757 64.28 -11.91 -24.27
C ALA A 757 65.28 -12.66 -23.38
N LEU A 758 65.20 -12.48 -22.06
CA LEU A 758 66.18 -13.04 -21.10
C LEU A 758 65.71 -14.33 -20.40
N GLY A 759 64.44 -14.72 -20.59
CA GLY A 759 63.84 -15.89 -19.98
C GLY A 759 64.44 -17.21 -20.49
N THR A 760 64.49 -18.22 -19.62
CA THR A 760 65.03 -19.57 -19.95
C THR A 760 63.95 -20.58 -20.32
N ASN A 761 62.68 -20.27 -20.04
CA ASN A 761 61.54 -21.14 -20.33
C ASN A 761 60.82 -20.78 -21.65
N THR A 762 61.13 -19.62 -22.23
CA THR A 762 60.53 -19.18 -23.49
C THR A 762 60.91 -20.11 -24.63
N GLN A 763 59.90 -20.57 -25.38
CA GLN A 763 60.10 -21.42 -26.56
C GLN A 763 59.65 -20.66 -27.82
N ILE A 764 60.42 -20.78 -28.91
CA ILE A 764 60.09 -20.21 -30.22
C ILE A 764 60.18 -21.34 -31.25
N SER A 765 59.04 -21.75 -31.79
CA SER A 765 58.95 -22.76 -32.85
C SER A 765 58.78 -22.09 -34.21
N PHE A 766 59.57 -22.49 -35.19
CA PHE A 766 59.57 -21.90 -36.52
C PHE A 766 58.69 -22.67 -37.52
N GLY A 767 58.12 -21.91 -38.46
CA GLY A 767 57.45 -22.41 -39.65
C GLY A 767 58.30 -22.18 -40.89
N SER A 768 57.93 -22.79 -42.01
CA SER A 768 58.70 -22.61 -43.25
C SER A 768 58.72 -21.13 -43.68
N GLY A 769 59.92 -20.57 -43.81
CA GLY A 769 60.13 -19.18 -44.25
C GLY A 769 59.85 -18.12 -43.18
N SER A 770 59.64 -18.49 -41.91
CA SER A 770 59.48 -17.52 -40.83
C SER A 770 60.82 -16.91 -40.39
N ASP A 771 60.76 -15.69 -39.86
CA ASP A 771 61.92 -14.93 -39.42
C ASP A 771 61.83 -14.54 -37.93
N LEU A 772 62.93 -14.72 -37.19
CA LEU A 772 63.12 -14.14 -35.86
C LEU A 772 64.13 -12.99 -35.97
N LEU A 773 63.71 -11.77 -35.66
CA LEU A 773 64.55 -10.57 -35.68
C LEU A 773 64.98 -10.26 -34.25
N ILE A 774 66.29 -10.14 -34.02
CA ILE A 774 66.88 -9.83 -32.72
C ILE A 774 67.58 -8.48 -32.81
N ASP A 775 67.03 -7.46 -32.13
CA ASP A 775 67.57 -6.10 -32.16
C ASP A 775 68.97 -6.04 -31.56
N ASN A 776 69.13 -6.73 -30.43
CA ASN A 776 70.39 -6.77 -29.70
C ASN A 776 70.73 -8.18 -29.26
N THR A 777 71.75 -8.75 -29.89
CA THR A 777 72.31 -10.08 -29.57
C THR A 777 72.78 -10.26 -28.12
N GLY A 778 73.10 -9.17 -27.41
CA GLY A 778 73.43 -9.20 -25.98
C GLY A 778 72.21 -9.29 -25.06
N SER A 779 71.01 -9.05 -25.58
CA SER A 779 69.74 -9.05 -24.85
C SER A 779 68.86 -10.26 -25.16
N PHE A 780 69.36 -11.22 -25.94
CA PHE A 780 68.66 -12.47 -26.27
C PHE A 780 69.30 -13.63 -25.49
N GLY A 781 68.83 -13.85 -24.27
CA GLY A 781 69.42 -14.73 -23.26
C GLY A 781 70.50 -14.08 -22.41
N THR A 782 70.95 -14.78 -21.37
CA THR A 782 72.05 -14.38 -20.49
C THR A 782 73.31 -15.17 -20.84
N GLY A 783 74.49 -14.54 -20.70
CA GLY A 783 75.76 -15.19 -21.06
C GLY A 783 76.00 -15.32 -22.57
N SER A 784 75.41 -14.43 -23.38
CA SER A 784 75.58 -14.38 -24.84
C SER A 784 77.06 -14.40 -25.24
N GLY A 785 77.40 -15.29 -26.19
CA GLY A 785 78.77 -15.52 -26.63
C GLY A 785 79.57 -16.54 -25.81
N THR A 786 79.04 -17.03 -24.68
CA THR A 786 79.75 -17.95 -23.78
C THR A 786 79.13 -19.35 -23.77
N ALA A 787 79.87 -20.34 -23.28
CA ALA A 787 79.36 -21.70 -23.08
C ALA A 787 78.31 -21.81 -21.95
N GLY A 788 78.18 -20.77 -21.11
CA GLY A 788 77.19 -20.68 -20.03
C GLY A 788 75.89 -20.00 -20.45
N TYR A 789 75.63 -19.88 -21.76
CA TYR A 789 74.41 -19.28 -22.28
C TYR A 789 73.15 -19.96 -21.74
N THR A 790 72.19 -19.16 -21.28
CA THR A 790 70.83 -19.60 -20.99
C THR A 790 69.85 -18.59 -21.57
N GLY A 791 68.78 -19.03 -22.22
CA GLY A 791 67.86 -18.13 -22.91
C GLY A 791 66.77 -18.90 -23.66
N PRO A 792 66.05 -18.25 -24.58
CA PRO A 792 64.98 -18.87 -25.33
C PRO A 792 65.42 -20.11 -26.13
N LEU A 793 64.58 -21.15 -26.14
CA LEU A 793 64.79 -22.37 -26.92
C LEU A 793 64.17 -22.22 -28.32
N LEU A 794 64.95 -22.47 -29.37
CA LEU A 794 64.53 -22.39 -30.76
C LEU A 794 64.24 -23.79 -31.31
N GLU A 795 63.02 -24.02 -31.81
CA GLU A 795 62.53 -25.33 -32.25
C GLU A 795 62.10 -25.32 -33.72
N ASN A 796 62.14 -26.46 -34.41
CA ASN A 796 61.67 -26.59 -35.80
C ASN A 796 62.30 -25.60 -36.79
N PHE A 797 63.58 -25.23 -36.58
CA PHE A 797 64.32 -24.27 -37.40
C PHE A 797 64.75 -24.85 -38.77
N ALA A 798 63.77 -25.20 -39.60
CA ALA A 798 63.95 -25.74 -40.95
C ALA A 798 63.41 -24.76 -41.99
N SER A 799 64.27 -24.29 -42.91
CA SER A 799 63.94 -23.27 -43.93
C SER A 799 63.41 -21.94 -43.34
N ALA A 800 63.83 -21.59 -42.13
CA ALA A 800 63.58 -20.32 -41.44
C ALA A 800 64.87 -19.49 -41.32
N ALA A 801 64.77 -18.25 -40.84
CA ALA A 801 65.94 -17.43 -40.56
C ALA A 801 65.89 -16.75 -39.20
N VAL A 802 67.07 -16.48 -38.64
CA VAL A 802 67.25 -15.57 -37.50
C VAL A 802 68.09 -14.39 -37.97
N ASP A 803 67.57 -13.18 -37.88
CA ASP A 803 68.25 -11.94 -38.26
C ASP A 803 68.80 -11.23 -37.02
N LEU A 804 70.11 -11.08 -36.95
CA LEU A 804 70.83 -10.43 -35.86
C LEU A 804 71.14 -8.98 -36.26
N LYS A 805 70.24 -8.05 -35.93
CA LYS A 805 70.27 -6.65 -36.43
C LYS A 805 71.56 -5.91 -36.10
N ASN A 806 72.14 -6.15 -34.92
CA ASN A 806 73.34 -5.49 -34.45
C ASN A 806 74.64 -6.29 -34.61
N PHE A 807 74.64 -7.34 -35.44
CA PHE A 807 75.77 -8.26 -35.59
C PHE A 807 76.26 -8.32 -37.04
N SER A 808 77.57 -8.12 -37.29
CA SER A 808 78.09 -8.15 -38.66
C SER A 808 78.39 -9.58 -39.11
N ALA A 809 77.94 -9.95 -40.32
CA ALA A 809 78.26 -11.25 -40.93
C ALA A 809 79.72 -11.37 -41.38
N ALA A 810 80.38 -10.26 -41.71
CA ALA A 810 81.73 -10.27 -42.27
C ALA A 810 82.76 -10.69 -41.22
N GLY A 811 83.45 -11.83 -41.43
CA GLY A 811 84.45 -12.35 -40.50
C GLY A 811 83.89 -13.12 -39.31
N ALA A 812 82.57 -13.30 -39.24
CA ALA A 812 81.92 -14.07 -38.20
C ALA A 812 82.20 -15.57 -38.32
N THR A 813 82.30 -16.24 -37.18
CA THR A 813 82.56 -17.68 -37.04
C THR A 813 81.41 -18.34 -36.28
N LEU A 814 80.98 -19.50 -36.76
CA LEU A 814 79.89 -20.30 -36.19
C LEU A 814 80.46 -21.54 -35.50
N ASN A 815 80.18 -21.71 -34.21
CA ASN A 815 80.55 -22.89 -33.44
C ASN A 815 79.31 -23.54 -32.84
N PHE A 816 78.83 -24.61 -33.47
CA PHE A 816 77.65 -25.34 -33.03
C PHE A 816 78.04 -26.57 -32.21
N ASN A 817 77.50 -26.68 -30.99
CA ASN A 817 77.60 -27.87 -30.17
C ASN A 817 76.34 -28.74 -30.34
N SER A 818 76.47 -29.84 -31.08
CA SER A 818 75.34 -30.74 -31.36
C SER A 818 74.81 -31.50 -30.15
N THR A 819 75.51 -31.49 -29.01
CA THR A 819 75.05 -32.12 -27.76
C THR A 819 74.17 -31.19 -26.95
N SER A 820 74.57 -29.92 -26.81
CA SER A 820 73.78 -28.93 -26.07
C SER A 820 72.79 -28.15 -26.95
N GLY A 821 72.93 -28.21 -28.27
CA GLY A 821 72.15 -27.39 -29.20
C GLY A 821 72.60 -25.92 -29.27
N LEU A 822 73.68 -25.56 -28.58
CA LEU A 822 74.16 -24.18 -28.52
C LEU A 822 74.96 -23.83 -29.78
N LEU A 823 74.50 -22.81 -30.53
CA LEU A 823 75.27 -22.13 -31.56
C LEU A 823 75.90 -20.87 -30.98
N GLN A 824 77.23 -20.85 -30.86
CA GLN A 824 77.98 -19.65 -30.52
C GLN A 824 78.46 -18.97 -31.79
N ILE A 825 78.25 -17.65 -31.89
CA ILE A 825 78.60 -16.84 -33.05
C ILE A 825 79.58 -15.78 -32.58
N THR A 826 80.79 -15.78 -33.12
CA THR A 826 81.87 -14.87 -32.71
C THR A 826 82.43 -14.12 -33.90
N ASN A 827 82.55 -12.79 -33.81
CA ASN A 827 83.20 -11.97 -34.82
C ASN A 827 84.41 -11.23 -34.20
N THR A 828 84.20 -10.04 -33.65
CA THR A 828 85.21 -9.30 -32.89
C THR A 828 85.06 -9.54 -31.37
N THR A 829 85.97 -9.04 -30.54
CA THR A 829 85.84 -9.13 -29.06
C THR A 829 84.57 -8.50 -28.51
N SER A 830 83.90 -7.64 -29.29
CA SER A 830 82.68 -6.93 -28.90
C SER A 830 81.44 -7.40 -29.66
N GLN A 831 81.55 -8.41 -30.53
CA GLN A 831 80.42 -9.01 -31.25
C GLN A 831 80.42 -10.52 -30.99
N ALA A 832 79.61 -10.93 -30.01
CA ALA A 832 79.32 -12.33 -29.72
C ALA A 832 77.81 -12.51 -29.55
N ALA A 833 77.28 -13.60 -30.11
CA ALA A 833 75.88 -13.97 -29.99
C ALA A 833 75.76 -15.46 -29.66
N SER A 834 74.63 -15.86 -29.12
CA SER A 834 74.33 -17.27 -28.83
C SER A 834 72.87 -17.57 -29.07
N LEU A 835 72.61 -18.71 -29.72
CA LEU A 835 71.28 -19.19 -30.03
C LEU A 835 71.20 -20.66 -29.58
N LEU A 836 70.17 -21.01 -28.81
CA LEU A 836 69.97 -22.37 -28.30
C LEU A 836 68.91 -23.09 -29.13
N PHE A 837 69.30 -24.13 -29.84
CA PHE A 837 68.41 -24.92 -30.70
C PHE A 837 68.03 -26.25 -30.08
N GLN A 838 66.77 -26.64 -30.23
CA GLN A 838 66.32 -27.99 -29.90
C GLN A 838 66.86 -28.97 -30.96
N THR A 839 67.84 -29.79 -30.57
CA THR A 839 68.57 -30.67 -31.49
C THR A 839 67.69 -31.72 -32.16
N SER A 840 66.58 -32.12 -31.52
CA SER A 840 65.64 -33.10 -32.06
C SER A 840 64.82 -32.58 -33.25
N SER A 841 64.67 -31.27 -33.44
CA SER A 841 63.85 -30.67 -34.50
C SER A 841 64.65 -29.87 -35.55
N LEU A 842 65.98 -29.78 -35.41
CA LEU A 842 66.83 -28.97 -36.29
C LEU A 842 67.08 -29.61 -37.68
N GLY A 843 67.05 -30.94 -37.79
CA GLY A 843 67.36 -31.67 -39.04
C GLY A 843 68.87 -31.86 -39.31
N SER A 844 69.23 -32.29 -40.52
CA SER A 844 70.60 -32.73 -40.89
C SER A 844 71.45 -31.70 -41.67
N GLY A 845 71.08 -30.42 -41.64
CA GLY A 845 71.77 -29.33 -42.35
C GLY A 845 73.01 -28.77 -41.64
N ALA A 846 73.53 -27.66 -42.14
CA ALA A 846 74.58 -26.88 -41.49
C ALA A 846 74.15 -25.42 -41.30
N PHE A 847 74.61 -24.79 -40.21
CA PHE A 847 74.39 -23.36 -39.99
C PHE A 847 75.22 -22.52 -40.96
N GLN A 848 74.58 -21.51 -41.52
CA GLN A 848 75.17 -20.55 -42.44
C GLN A 848 74.92 -19.13 -41.92
N ILE A 849 75.89 -18.24 -42.12
CA ILE A 849 75.77 -16.82 -41.83
C ILE A 849 75.99 -16.02 -43.12
N ALA A 850 75.08 -15.10 -43.41
CA ALA A 850 75.16 -14.18 -44.53
C ALA A 850 74.85 -12.76 -44.08
N SER A 851 75.25 -11.75 -44.86
CA SER A 851 74.73 -10.39 -44.64
C SER A 851 73.23 -10.37 -44.90
N ASP A 852 72.49 -9.66 -44.06
CA ASP A 852 71.07 -9.35 -44.23
C ASP A 852 70.80 -8.30 -45.33
N GLY A 853 71.85 -7.76 -45.96
CA GLY A 853 71.78 -6.64 -46.90
C GLY A 853 71.90 -5.27 -46.23
N ALA A 854 72.05 -5.23 -44.90
CA ALA A 854 72.30 -4.05 -44.08
C ALA A 854 73.53 -4.29 -43.16
N SER A 855 73.51 -3.76 -41.93
CA SER A 855 74.58 -3.95 -40.95
C SER A 855 74.50 -5.26 -40.16
N GLY A 856 73.42 -6.03 -40.33
CA GLY A 856 73.12 -7.23 -39.57
C GLY A 856 73.64 -8.52 -40.21
N ALA A 857 73.22 -9.64 -39.64
CA ALA A 857 73.61 -10.97 -40.06
C ALA A 857 72.43 -11.95 -39.99
N LEU A 858 72.21 -12.67 -41.09
CA LEU A 858 71.16 -13.67 -41.23
C LEU A 858 71.73 -15.06 -40.99
N ILE A 859 71.19 -15.76 -40.00
CA ILE A 859 71.47 -17.17 -39.69
C ILE A 859 70.42 -18.04 -40.35
N LYS A 860 70.87 -19.07 -41.08
CA LYS A 860 70.02 -20.10 -41.69
C LYS A 860 70.59 -21.49 -41.42
N HIS A 861 69.74 -22.50 -41.48
CA HIS A 861 70.13 -23.90 -41.42
C HIS A 861 69.65 -24.61 -42.69
N ALA A 862 70.60 -25.05 -43.52
CA ALA A 862 70.34 -25.61 -44.85
C ALA A 862 71.23 -26.82 -45.15
#